data_AF-A0A1U7NEJ4-F1
#
_entry.id   AF-A0A1U7NEJ4-F1
#
_cell.length_a   1.000
_cell.length_b   1.000
_cell.length_c   1.000
_cell.angle_alpha   90.00
_cell.angle_beta   90.00
_cell.angle_gamma   90.00
#
_symmetry.space_group_name_H-M   'P 1'
#
loop_
_entity.id
_entity.type
_entity.pdbx_description
1 polymer ?
#
loop_
_entity_poly.entity_id
_entity_poly.type
_entity_poly.pdbx_seq_one_letter_code
_entity_poly.pdbx_strand_id
1 'polypeptide(L)'
;MKTKKRWFGGCLMVALCIFFYLPIVFMMVFSFNSSKSLTSFTGFSWKWYEQMFASHDMMDALYVTIIIALLATAISTIAGTITAIGMTYSKKLVRRYISQVNDLPMMNPEIVTAIGLMLLFITFRINRGFMTLLLAHVAFCIPYVILSVTPKLRSLDPNLADAAMDLGASPYRTLTQVIVPEIMPGIVSGALTAFTMSFDDFIISYFATGQGVKNLSIMVYTMAKRVNPSINAISTLIVLLITIILILINIVPALRKNIEKKRLEDPNYIPKPKKNGPKFLIGLIIVSLAAAGIYSIRPKQSSAQFAGQTLHLYLPGEYISDEMIANFEEMTGADVVIDNFDSNEQAYIKIANGESYDVIIPSDYMIERLIQKDYLQKLDPARVDAALVELDENTVGLSYDPLNEYSVPYFWGTVGIVYDKEQVSLEDLEREGWDIFADPKYRGNIYLYDSERDQFMSALKALGYSMNTADPAQLEEAYNYLVNIVETMDPEIVTDEIIDNMANARKALGLIYSGDATYVISENEQMGYYLPTQGTNIWVDGMCIPKNAQNVDLAYEFINYTAGYEAQMLNAEFVGYTPANLEAQNELAAEGGDYHGIDSFIPRSGFEMDETFNYNPDTRKLVADYWSRVKVAASNAK
;
A
#
# COMPACT_ATOMS: atom_id res chain seq x y z
N MET A 1 -15.45 -31.07 43.09
CA MET A 1 -14.04 -30.77 42.76
C MET A 1 -13.77 -29.29 43.03
N LYS A 2 -12.88 -28.97 43.98
CA LYS A 2 -12.51 -27.57 44.30
C LYS A 2 -11.73 -26.97 43.12
N THR A 3 -12.22 -25.86 42.59
CA THR A 3 -11.59 -25.05 41.55
C THR A 3 -10.24 -24.51 42.06
N LYS A 4 -9.13 -25.19 41.74
CA LYS A 4 -7.80 -24.57 41.87
C LYS A 4 -7.83 -23.30 41.03
N LYS A 5 -7.76 -22.12 41.67
CA LYS A 5 -7.65 -20.82 41.01
C LYS A 5 -6.52 -20.91 39.99
N ARG A 6 -6.86 -20.86 38.70
CA ARG A 6 -5.94 -20.80 37.56
C ARG A 6 -5.27 -19.43 37.51
N TRP A 7 -4.58 -19.02 38.59
CA TRP A 7 -3.95 -17.71 38.69
C TRP A 7 -2.91 -17.52 37.58
N PHE A 8 -2.12 -18.56 37.30
CA PHE A 8 -1.22 -18.60 36.14
C PHE A 8 -1.95 -18.38 34.80
N GLY A 9 -3.10 -19.04 34.59
CA GLY A 9 -3.90 -18.86 33.38
C GLY A 9 -4.50 -17.46 33.25
N GLY A 10 -4.92 -16.86 34.37
CA GLY A 10 -5.38 -15.46 34.41
C GLY A 10 -4.26 -14.47 34.11
N CYS A 11 -3.08 -14.67 34.71
CA CYS A 11 -1.89 -13.85 34.43
C CYS A 11 -1.44 -13.98 32.98
N LEU A 12 -1.42 -15.20 32.42
CA LEU A 12 -1.10 -15.43 31.02
C LEU A 12 -2.09 -14.73 30.09
N MET A 13 -3.40 -14.80 30.40
CA MET A 13 -4.43 -14.11 29.62
C MET A 13 -4.26 -12.59 29.66
N VAL A 14 -3.97 -12.00 30.83
CA VAL A 14 -3.69 -10.56 30.95
C VAL A 14 -2.43 -10.18 30.18
N ALA A 15 -1.36 -10.97 30.28
CA ALA A 15 -0.11 -10.74 29.55
C ALA A 15 -0.34 -10.79 28.03
N LEU A 16 -1.11 -11.76 27.54
CA LEU A 16 -1.49 -11.85 26.13
C LEU A 16 -2.32 -10.63 25.69
N CYS A 17 -3.29 -10.20 26.50
CA CYS A 17 -4.03 -8.97 26.20
C CYS A 17 -3.10 -7.76 26.11
N ILE A 18 -2.19 -7.57 27.08
CA ILE A 18 -1.22 -6.47 27.03
C ILE A 18 -0.37 -6.58 25.78
N PHE A 19 0.16 -7.75 25.45
CA PHE A 19 0.99 -7.97 24.28
C PHE A 19 0.29 -7.57 22.96
N PHE A 20 -0.98 -7.93 22.78
CA PHE A 20 -1.73 -7.58 21.56
C PHE A 20 -2.24 -6.14 21.53
N TYR A 21 -2.67 -5.58 22.67
CA TYR A 21 -3.25 -4.24 22.70
C TYR A 21 -2.22 -3.11 22.90
N LEU A 22 -1.05 -3.40 23.48
CA LEU A 22 -0.02 -2.38 23.75
C LEU A 22 0.48 -1.69 22.47
N PRO A 23 0.81 -2.39 21.37
CA PRO A 23 1.22 -1.73 20.12
C PRO A 23 0.12 -0.84 19.53
N ILE A 24 -1.14 -1.25 19.66
CA ILE A 24 -2.29 -0.45 19.20
C ILE A 24 -2.39 0.84 20.02
N VAL A 25 -2.25 0.74 21.34
CA VAL A 25 -2.22 1.91 22.22
C VAL A 25 -1.02 2.80 21.92
N PHE A 26 0.14 2.23 21.63
CA PHE A 26 1.34 2.97 21.25
C PHE A 26 1.10 3.78 19.96
N MET A 27 0.58 3.17 18.90
CA MET A 27 0.20 3.87 17.67
C MET A 27 -0.83 4.97 17.92
N MET A 28 -1.84 4.72 18.76
CA MET A 28 -2.82 5.74 19.13
C MET A 28 -2.19 6.95 19.84
N VAL A 29 -1.18 6.74 20.69
CA VAL A 29 -0.44 7.83 21.34
C VAL A 29 0.40 8.59 20.32
N PHE A 30 1.14 7.89 19.47
CA PHE A 30 1.99 8.50 18.44
C PHE A 30 1.20 9.18 17.31
N SER A 31 -0.09 8.89 17.16
CA SER A 31 -0.99 9.66 16.27
C SER A 31 -1.08 11.15 16.65
N PHE A 32 -0.74 11.49 17.90
CA PHE A 32 -0.68 12.86 18.39
C PHE A 32 0.74 13.43 18.46
N ASN A 33 1.74 12.76 17.87
CA ASN A 33 3.12 13.26 17.90
C ASN A 33 3.27 14.52 17.04
N SER A 34 4.15 15.44 17.40
CA SER A 34 4.41 16.65 16.62
C SER A 34 5.48 16.46 15.54
N SER A 35 6.35 15.46 15.68
CA SER A 35 7.43 15.13 14.73
C SER A 35 7.09 13.92 13.87
N LYS A 36 7.89 13.72 12.80
CA LYS A 36 7.83 12.53 11.94
C LYS A 36 8.34 11.25 12.62
N SER A 37 8.95 11.36 13.80
CA SER A 37 9.53 10.21 14.51
C SER A 37 8.47 9.22 14.99
N LEU A 38 8.66 7.94 14.68
CA LEU A 38 7.81 6.83 15.16
C LEU A 38 8.23 6.30 16.55
N THR A 39 9.37 6.75 17.06
CA THR A 39 9.99 6.21 18.29
C THR A 39 10.15 7.27 19.37
N SER A 40 10.31 8.55 19.00
CA SER A 40 10.49 9.67 19.92
C SER A 40 9.25 10.56 19.95
N PHE A 41 8.60 10.66 21.12
CA PHE A 41 7.46 11.55 21.32
C PHE A 41 7.96 12.97 21.64
N THR A 42 7.93 13.86 20.65
CA THR A 42 8.48 15.22 20.77
C THR A 42 7.47 16.21 21.35
N GLY A 43 6.18 16.03 21.09
CA GLY A 43 5.13 16.95 21.52
C GLY A 43 3.74 16.52 21.07
N PHE A 44 2.69 17.10 21.66
CA PHE A 44 1.30 16.83 21.31
C PHE A 44 0.83 17.73 20.16
N SER A 45 0.25 17.15 19.11
CA SER A 45 -0.25 17.86 17.92
C SER A 45 -1.42 17.13 17.25
N TRP A 46 -2.25 17.88 16.51
CA TRP A 46 -3.30 17.35 15.64
C TRP A 46 -2.89 17.32 14.15
N LYS A 47 -1.64 17.70 13.84
CA LYS A 47 -1.12 17.86 12.46
C LYS A 47 -1.45 16.67 11.55
N TRP A 48 -1.25 15.44 12.02
CA TRP A 48 -1.51 14.24 11.22
C TRP A 48 -2.99 14.01 10.91
N TYR A 49 -3.88 14.45 11.79
CA TYR A 49 -5.32 14.42 11.52
C TYR A 49 -5.70 15.49 10.49
N GLU A 50 -5.14 16.70 10.58
CA GLU A 50 -5.34 17.76 9.59
C GLU A 50 -4.83 17.34 8.21
N GLN A 51 -3.62 16.79 8.15
CA GLN A 51 -3.03 16.24 6.93
C GLN A 51 -3.89 15.10 6.35
N MET A 52 -4.38 14.20 7.21
CA MET A 52 -5.29 13.13 6.77
C MET A 52 -6.59 13.68 6.17
N PHE A 53 -7.20 14.68 6.79
CA PHE A 53 -8.44 15.28 6.26
C PHE A 53 -8.22 16.14 5.01
N ALA A 54 -7.01 16.66 4.81
CA ALA A 54 -6.63 17.39 3.60
C ALA A 54 -6.34 16.45 2.41
N SER A 55 -5.83 15.24 2.71
CA SER A 55 -5.50 14.24 1.70
C SER A 55 -6.76 13.65 1.06
N HIS A 56 -6.94 13.92 -0.25
CA HIS A 56 -8.04 13.37 -1.04
C HIS A 56 -7.96 11.85 -1.10
N ASP A 57 -6.78 11.31 -1.36
CA ASP A 57 -6.51 9.87 -1.39
C ASP A 57 -6.91 9.16 -0.07
N MET A 58 -6.59 9.75 1.09
CA MET A 58 -6.95 9.17 2.39
C MET A 58 -8.46 9.21 2.64
N MET A 59 -9.11 10.30 2.25
CA MET A 59 -10.55 10.43 2.38
C MET A 59 -11.29 9.50 1.40
N ASP A 60 -10.82 9.39 0.16
CA ASP A 60 -11.30 8.41 -0.82
C ASP A 60 -11.24 6.99 -0.27
N ALA A 61 -10.10 6.59 0.28
CA ALA A 61 -9.93 5.27 0.87
C ALA A 61 -10.91 5.02 2.02
N LEU A 62 -11.14 6.01 2.88
CA LEU A 62 -12.14 5.96 3.95
C LEU A 62 -13.56 5.78 3.40
N TYR A 63 -13.93 6.55 2.38
CA TYR A 63 -15.25 6.45 1.75
C TYR A 63 -15.45 5.10 1.07
N VAL A 64 -14.47 4.64 0.28
CA VAL A 64 -14.51 3.33 -0.39
C VAL A 64 -14.68 2.22 0.63
N THR A 65 -13.92 2.20 1.74
CA THR A 65 -14.07 1.18 2.79
C THR A 65 -15.49 1.16 3.35
N ILE A 66 -16.04 2.32 3.74
CA ILE A 66 -17.36 2.39 4.36
C ILE A 66 -18.45 1.98 3.36
N ILE A 67 -18.38 2.48 2.12
CA ILE A 67 -19.39 2.21 1.09
C ILE A 67 -19.36 0.74 0.70
N ILE A 68 -18.17 0.17 0.43
CA ILE A 68 -18.02 -1.25 0.09
C ILE A 68 -18.52 -2.13 1.24
N ALA A 69 -18.09 -1.86 2.48
CA ALA A 69 -18.53 -2.64 3.63
C ALA A 69 -20.06 -2.64 3.79
N LEU A 70 -20.71 -1.49 3.61
CA LEU A 70 -22.16 -1.36 3.73
C LEU A 70 -22.91 -2.01 2.56
N LEU A 71 -22.48 -1.78 1.32
CA LEU A 71 -23.12 -2.35 0.13
C LEU A 71 -22.92 -3.88 0.10
N ALA A 72 -21.70 -4.36 0.35
CA ALA A 72 -21.40 -5.78 0.42
C ALA A 72 -22.23 -6.44 1.54
N THR A 73 -22.33 -5.82 2.71
CA THR A 73 -23.20 -6.31 3.80
C THR A 73 -24.66 -6.37 3.38
N ALA A 74 -25.20 -5.29 2.80
CA ALA A 74 -26.60 -5.23 2.42
C ALA A 74 -26.95 -6.30 1.37
N ILE A 75 -26.16 -6.36 0.28
CA ILE A 75 -26.35 -7.30 -0.82
C ILE A 75 -26.18 -8.74 -0.33
N SER A 76 -25.10 -9.02 0.42
CA SER A 76 -24.83 -10.37 0.93
C SER A 76 -25.86 -10.81 1.97
N THR A 77 -26.36 -9.89 2.80
CA THR A 77 -27.41 -10.22 3.77
C THR A 77 -28.69 -10.64 3.07
N ILE A 78 -29.09 -9.90 2.02
CA ILE A 78 -30.28 -10.23 1.22
C ILE A 78 -30.06 -11.55 0.48
N ALA A 79 -28.98 -11.66 -0.30
CA ALA A 79 -28.67 -12.84 -1.10
C ALA A 79 -28.47 -14.09 -0.23
N GLY A 80 -27.69 -13.98 0.85
CA GLY A 80 -27.43 -15.06 1.79
C GLY A 80 -28.66 -15.51 2.57
N THR A 81 -29.53 -14.57 2.99
CA THR A 81 -30.79 -14.94 3.67
C THR A 81 -31.75 -15.66 2.72
N ILE A 82 -31.92 -15.16 1.49
CA ILE A 82 -32.74 -15.82 0.46
C ILE A 82 -32.19 -17.22 0.18
N THR A 83 -30.87 -17.34 0.03
CA THR A 83 -30.20 -18.61 -0.22
C THR A 83 -30.38 -19.59 0.94
N ALA A 84 -30.23 -19.15 2.19
CA ALA A 84 -30.41 -19.98 3.37
C ALA A 84 -31.86 -20.50 3.51
N ILE A 85 -32.85 -19.64 3.28
CA ILE A 85 -34.27 -20.02 3.27
C ILE A 85 -34.53 -21.02 2.14
N GLY A 86 -34.10 -20.69 0.92
CA GLY A 86 -34.25 -21.54 -0.26
C GLY A 86 -33.63 -22.92 -0.06
N MET A 87 -32.41 -23.00 0.48
CA MET A 87 -31.73 -24.26 0.79
C MET A 87 -32.45 -25.10 1.84
N THR A 88 -33.11 -24.47 2.81
CA THR A 88 -33.83 -25.15 3.89
C THR A 88 -35.05 -25.90 3.35
N TYR A 89 -35.78 -25.29 2.41
CA TYR A 89 -36.99 -25.86 1.81
C TYR A 89 -36.76 -26.59 0.47
N SER A 90 -35.51 -26.64 -0.02
CA SER A 90 -35.16 -27.29 -1.30
C SER A 90 -34.91 -28.80 -1.18
N LYS A 91 -35.04 -29.50 -2.32
CA LYS A 91 -34.67 -30.93 -2.44
C LYS A 91 -33.20 -31.16 -2.07
N LYS A 92 -32.88 -32.35 -1.54
CA LYS A 92 -31.54 -32.74 -1.08
C LYS A 92 -30.42 -32.49 -2.11
N LEU A 93 -30.71 -32.68 -3.40
CA LEU A 93 -29.76 -32.50 -4.48
C LEU A 93 -29.39 -31.02 -4.69
N VAL A 94 -30.39 -30.14 -4.76
CA VAL A 94 -30.19 -28.68 -4.89
C VAL A 94 -29.42 -28.13 -3.69
N ARG A 95 -29.82 -28.52 -2.48
CA ARG A 95 -29.12 -28.15 -1.25
C ARG A 95 -27.65 -28.57 -1.26
N ARG A 96 -27.33 -29.76 -1.77
CA ARG A 96 -25.95 -30.27 -1.86
C ARG A 96 -25.09 -29.43 -2.80
N TYR A 97 -25.59 -29.12 -4.00
CA TYR A 97 -24.83 -28.33 -4.98
C TYR A 97 -24.62 -26.88 -4.51
N ILE A 98 -25.67 -26.24 -4.00
CA ILE A 98 -25.57 -24.85 -3.51
C ILE A 98 -24.61 -24.79 -2.31
N SER A 99 -24.69 -25.73 -1.36
CA SER A 99 -23.72 -25.82 -0.25
C SER A 99 -22.29 -25.95 -0.76
N GLN A 100 -22.02 -26.85 -1.71
CA GLN A 100 -20.67 -27.04 -2.23
C GLN A 100 -20.10 -25.77 -2.86
N VAL A 101 -20.90 -25.05 -3.66
CA VAL A 101 -20.47 -23.78 -4.27
C VAL A 101 -20.26 -22.71 -3.20
N ASN A 102 -21.18 -22.60 -2.24
CA ASN A 102 -21.10 -21.63 -1.16
C ASN A 102 -19.92 -21.86 -0.22
N ASP A 103 -19.51 -23.12 -0.03
CA ASP A 103 -18.43 -23.46 0.89
C ASP A 103 -17.04 -23.23 0.25
N LEU A 104 -16.95 -23.06 -1.08
CA LEU A 104 -15.67 -22.85 -1.79
C LEU A 104 -14.85 -21.67 -1.24
N PRO A 105 -15.40 -20.44 -1.07
CA PRO A 105 -14.63 -19.32 -0.55
C PRO A 105 -14.15 -19.54 0.89
N MET A 106 -14.88 -20.34 1.68
CA MET A 106 -14.55 -20.62 3.07
C MET A 106 -13.56 -21.77 3.26
N MET A 107 -13.52 -22.72 2.32
CA MET A 107 -12.62 -23.87 2.37
C MET A 107 -11.24 -23.55 1.80
N ASN A 108 -11.16 -22.62 0.86
CA ASN A 108 -9.90 -22.19 0.26
C ASN A 108 -9.21 -21.15 1.16
N PRO A 109 -7.87 -21.10 1.19
CA PRO A 109 -7.16 -19.94 1.71
C PRO A 109 -7.63 -18.67 0.99
N GLU A 110 -7.81 -17.59 1.75
CA GLU A 110 -8.34 -16.31 1.26
C GLU A 110 -7.56 -15.79 0.04
N ILE A 111 -6.23 -15.92 0.08
CA ILE A 111 -5.32 -15.54 -1.00
C ILE A 111 -5.60 -16.29 -2.31
N VAL A 112 -5.99 -17.57 -2.23
CA VAL A 112 -6.31 -18.39 -3.42
C VAL A 112 -7.60 -17.88 -4.06
N THR A 113 -8.59 -17.55 -3.24
CA THR A 113 -9.85 -16.95 -3.72
C THR A 113 -9.61 -15.59 -4.35
N ALA A 114 -8.78 -14.75 -3.73
CA ALA A 114 -8.43 -13.42 -4.22
C ALA A 114 -7.74 -13.45 -5.60
N ILE A 115 -6.69 -14.27 -5.73
CA ILE A 115 -5.96 -14.46 -6.99
C ILE A 115 -6.88 -15.07 -8.05
N GLY A 116 -7.73 -16.02 -7.67
CA GLY A 116 -8.72 -16.61 -8.57
C GLY A 116 -9.70 -15.58 -9.16
N LEU A 117 -10.21 -14.67 -8.33
CA LEU A 117 -11.08 -13.57 -8.77
C LEU A 117 -10.32 -12.55 -9.63
N MET A 118 -9.09 -12.22 -9.28
CA MET A 118 -8.24 -11.35 -10.12
C MET A 118 -8.05 -11.95 -11.52
N LEU A 119 -7.65 -13.22 -11.59
CA LEU A 119 -7.47 -13.93 -12.87
C LEU A 119 -8.78 -14.03 -13.65
N LEU A 120 -9.91 -14.20 -12.98
CA LEU A 120 -11.23 -14.16 -13.60
C LEU A 120 -11.47 -12.79 -14.27
N PHE A 121 -11.29 -11.68 -13.55
CA PHE A 121 -11.49 -10.34 -14.10
C PHE A 121 -10.57 -10.06 -15.29
N ILE A 122 -9.29 -10.46 -15.19
CA ILE A 122 -8.31 -10.34 -16.27
C ILE A 122 -8.75 -11.17 -17.50
N THR A 123 -9.15 -12.44 -17.29
CA THR A 123 -9.55 -13.35 -18.37
C THR A 123 -10.75 -12.81 -19.15
N PHE A 124 -11.72 -12.20 -18.47
CA PHE A 124 -12.90 -11.62 -19.09
C PHE A 124 -12.72 -10.13 -19.48
N ARG A 125 -11.51 -9.58 -19.35
CA ARG A 125 -11.18 -8.16 -19.64
C ARG A 125 -12.13 -7.19 -18.94
N ILE A 126 -12.45 -7.49 -17.68
CA ILE A 126 -13.24 -6.61 -16.83
C ILE A 126 -12.25 -5.63 -16.19
N ASN A 127 -12.43 -4.34 -16.44
CA ASN A 127 -11.65 -3.29 -15.79
C ASN A 127 -11.83 -3.39 -14.28
N ARG A 128 -10.73 -3.54 -13.56
CA ARG A 128 -10.72 -3.63 -12.11
C ARG A 128 -10.93 -2.24 -11.51
N GLY A 129 -11.70 -2.17 -10.43
CA GLY A 129 -12.02 -0.95 -9.72
C GLY A 129 -13.13 -1.21 -8.71
N PHE A 130 -13.96 -0.20 -8.45
CA PHE A 130 -14.99 -0.26 -7.42
C PHE A 130 -15.96 -1.44 -7.58
N MET A 131 -16.39 -1.74 -8.82
CA MET A 131 -17.38 -2.80 -9.08
C MET A 131 -16.80 -4.20 -8.89
N THR A 132 -15.57 -4.45 -9.34
CA THR A 132 -14.91 -5.75 -9.14
C THR A 132 -14.64 -6.00 -7.66
N LEU A 133 -14.22 -4.96 -6.94
CA LEU A 133 -14.07 -4.97 -5.49
C LEU A 133 -15.39 -5.31 -4.80
N LEU A 134 -16.48 -4.60 -5.12
CA LEU A 134 -17.81 -4.85 -4.55
C LEU A 134 -18.29 -6.29 -4.78
N LEU A 135 -18.17 -6.79 -6.01
CA LEU A 135 -18.59 -8.15 -6.37
C LEU A 135 -17.77 -9.20 -5.63
N ALA A 136 -16.47 -8.99 -5.49
CA ALA A 136 -15.57 -9.89 -4.75
C ALA A 136 -15.98 -9.95 -3.27
N HIS A 137 -16.22 -8.80 -2.64
CA HIS A 137 -16.69 -8.71 -1.26
C HIS A 137 -18.06 -9.36 -1.05
N VAL A 138 -19.00 -9.17 -1.99
CA VAL A 138 -20.32 -9.83 -1.94
C VAL A 138 -20.18 -11.35 -2.01
N ALA A 139 -19.39 -11.86 -2.96
CA ALA A 139 -19.15 -13.30 -3.10
C ALA A 139 -18.52 -13.90 -1.84
N PHE A 140 -17.58 -13.17 -1.22
CA PHE A 140 -16.92 -13.55 0.02
C PHE A 140 -17.84 -13.52 1.25
N CYS A 141 -18.76 -12.56 1.33
CA CYS A 141 -19.60 -12.35 2.51
C CYS A 141 -20.86 -13.24 2.57
N ILE A 142 -21.40 -13.67 1.41
CA ILE A 142 -22.61 -14.52 1.35
C ILE A 142 -22.52 -15.79 2.23
N PRO A 143 -21.41 -16.57 2.21
CA PRO A 143 -21.28 -17.76 3.04
C PRO A 143 -21.41 -17.50 4.54
N TYR A 144 -20.85 -16.40 5.04
CA TYR A 144 -20.94 -16.01 6.46
C TYR A 144 -22.37 -15.66 6.89
N VAL A 145 -23.14 -15.00 6.02
CA VAL A 145 -24.57 -14.75 6.25
C VAL A 145 -25.34 -16.06 6.31
N ILE A 146 -25.10 -16.99 5.37
CA ILE A 146 -25.77 -18.29 5.35
C ILE A 146 -25.46 -19.09 6.62
N LEU A 147 -24.20 -19.10 7.07
CA LEU A 147 -23.79 -19.75 8.32
C LEU A 147 -24.46 -19.16 9.56
N SER A 148 -24.81 -17.87 9.53
CA SER A 148 -25.49 -17.18 10.63
C SER A 148 -27.00 -17.41 10.64
N VAL A 149 -27.62 -17.44 9.47
CA VAL A 149 -29.09 -17.57 9.32
C VAL A 149 -29.55 -19.03 9.40
N THR A 150 -28.80 -19.96 8.82
CA THR A 150 -29.18 -21.39 8.73
C THR A 150 -29.46 -22.05 10.09
N PRO A 151 -28.66 -21.83 11.16
CA PRO A 151 -28.95 -22.39 12.48
C PRO A 151 -30.30 -21.91 13.05
N LYS A 152 -30.72 -20.68 12.75
CA LYS A 152 -32.03 -20.17 13.18
C LYS A 152 -33.18 -20.76 12.38
N LEU A 153 -33.02 -20.91 11.07
CA LEU A 153 -34.01 -21.62 10.25
C LEU A 153 -34.22 -23.06 10.74
N ARG A 154 -33.14 -23.79 11.06
CA ARG A 154 -33.22 -25.16 11.58
C ARG A 154 -33.85 -25.28 12.97
N SER A 155 -33.92 -24.17 13.72
CA SER A 155 -34.56 -24.15 15.05
C SER A 155 -36.05 -23.84 15.02
N LEU A 156 -36.62 -23.46 13.87
CA LEU A 156 -38.05 -23.22 13.73
C LEU A 156 -38.84 -24.54 13.75
N ASP A 157 -40.10 -24.47 14.21
CA ASP A 157 -41.04 -25.57 14.03
C ASP A 157 -41.25 -25.81 12.52
N PRO A 158 -41.02 -27.04 12.01
CA PRO A 158 -41.23 -27.36 10.60
C PRO A 158 -42.62 -27.02 10.06
N ASN A 159 -43.65 -27.00 10.92
CA ASN A 159 -45.04 -26.75 10.53
C ASN A 159 -45.43 -25.27 10.63
N LEU A 160 -44.54 -24.37 11.06
CA LEU A 160 -44.87 -22.96 11.30
C LEU A 160 -45.34 -22.26 10.01
N ALA A 161 -44.72 -22.58 8.88
CA ALA A 161 -45.09 -22.03 7.59
C ALA A 161 -46.46 -22.53 7.11
N ASP A 162 -46.72 -23.82 7.29
CA ASP A 162 -48.00 -24.46 6.91
C ASP A 162 -49.14 -23.94 7.77
N ALA A 163 -48.95 -23.83 9.09
CA ALA A 163 -49.93 -23.27 10.01
C ALA A 163 -50.34 -21.82 9.66
N ALA A 164 -49.39 -21.00 9.23
CA ALA A 164 -49.69 -19.63 8.79
C ALA A 164 -50.51 -19.61 7.50
N MET A 165 -50.22 -20.50 6.55
CA MET A 165 -50.97 -20.62 5.30
C MET A 165 -52.38 -21.20 5.51
N ASP A 166 -52.54 -22.15 6.44
CA ASP A 166 -53.84 -22.70 6.85
C ASP A 166 -54.76 -21.63 7.47
N LEU A 167 -54.18 -20.64 8.17
CA LEU A 167 -54.90 -19.47 8.70
C LEU A 167 -55.20 -18.40 7.63
N GLY A 168 -54.90 -18.67 6.35
CA GLY A 168 -55.22 -17.81 5.21
C GLY A 168 -54.11 -16.82 4.82
N ALA A 169 -52.89 -16.94 5.35
CA ALA A 169 -51.77 -16.15 4.88
C ALA A 169 -51.28 -16.63 3.50
N SER A 170 -50.99 -15.71 2.59
CA SER A 170 -50.31 -16.06 1.33
C SER A 170 -48.85 -16.43 1.59
N PRO A 171 -48.18 -17.21 0.72
CA PRO A 171 -46.76 -17.57 0.91
C PRO A 171 -45.84 -16.36 1.12
N TYR A 172 -46.11 -15.25 0.43
CA TYR A 172 -45.39 -13.99 0.64
C TYR A 172 -45.62 -13.39 2.03
N ARG A 173 -46.86 -13.41 2.54
CA ARG A 173 -47.16 -12.99 3.91
C ARG A 173 -46.52 -13.92 4.94
N THR A 174 -46.59 -15.24 4.76
CA THR A 174 -45.92 -16.21 5.62
C THR A 174 -44.42 -15.96 5.68
N LEU A 175 -43.76 -15.75 4.54
CA LEU A 175 -42.34 -15.43 4.49
C LEU A 175 -42.02 -14.14 5.24
N THR A 176 -42.70 -13.04 4.92
CA THR A 176 -42.35 -11.70 5.40
C THR A 176 -42.83 -11.38 6.82
N GLN A 177 -43.94 -11.99 7.26
CA GLN A 177 -44.58 -11.70 8.55
C GLN A 177 -44.36 -12.80 9.60
N VAL A 178 -43.94 -14.00 9.19
CA VAL A 178 -43.72 -15.12 10.12
C VAL A 178 -42.26 -15.57 10.10
N ILE A 179 -41.76 -16.04 8.94
CA ILE A 179 -40.42 -16.63 8.86
C ILE A 179 -39.32 -15.58 9.09
N VAL A 180 -39.34 -14.47 8.35
CA VAL A 180 -38.31 -13.42 8.41
C VAL A 180 -38.20 -12.80 9.81
N PRO A 181 -39.29 -12.44 10.52
CA PRO A 181 -39.21 -11.93 11.89
C PRO A 181 -38.58 -12.92 12.88
N GLU A 182 -38.89 -14.21 12.78
CA GLU A 182 -38.34 -15.25 13.66
C GLU A 182 -36.83 -15.45 13.46
N ILE A 183 -36.36 -15.39 12.23
CA ILE A 183 -34.92 -15.51 11.92
C ILE A 183 -34.17 -14.18 11.97
N MET A 184 -34.85 -13.07 12.25
CA MET A 184 -34.27 -11.73 12.30
C MET A 184 -33.01 -11.64 13.18
N PRO A 185 -32.91 -12.29 14.36
CA PRO A 185 -31.67 -12.30 15.13
C PRO A 185 -30.49 -12.93 14.38
N GLY A 186 -30.76 -13.97 13.57
CA GLY A 186 -29.76 -14.60 12.70
C GLY A 186 -29.38 -13.73 11.51
N ILE A 187 -30.34 -13.02 10.90
CA ILE A 187 -30.09 -12.06 9.82
C ILE A 187 -29.20 -10.91 10.33
N VAL A 188 -29.53 -10.34 11.49
CA VAL A 188 -28.73 -9.26 12.09
C VAL A 188 -27.33 -9.75 12.45
N SER A 189 -27.19 -10.95 13.00
CA SER A 189 -25.88 -11.55 13.27
C SER A 189 -25.07 -11.72 11.98
N GLY A 190 -25.69 -12.24 10.92
CA GLY A 190 -25.05 -12.43 9.62
C GLY A 190 -24.63 -11.12 8.96
N ALA A 191 -25.47 -10.08 9.02
CA ALA A 191 -25.16 -8.76 8.52
C ALA A 191 -23.96 -8.14 9.24
N LEU A 192 -23.90 -8.27 10.58
CA LEU A 192 -22.78 -7.76 11.36
C LEU A 192 -21.48 -8.51 11.04
N THR A 193 -21.54 -9.84 10.91
CA THR A 193 -20.37 -10.63 10.51
C THR A 193 -19.91 -10.25 9.10
N ALA A 194 -20.82 -10.09 8.13
CA ALA A 194 -20.49 -9.66 6.78
C ALA A 194 -19.84 -8.27 6.77
N PHE A 195 -20.35 -7.33 7.57
CA PHE A 195 -19.76 -6.00 7.70
C PHE A 195 -18.36 -6.08 8.28
N THR A 196 -18.16 -6.82 9.38
CA THR A 196 -16.84 -6.97 9.99
C THR A 196 -15.83 -7.60 9.05
N MET A 197 -16.24 -8.63 8.29
CA MET A 197 -15.37 -9.28 7.32
C MET A 197 -15.02 -8.35 6.15
N SER A 198 -16.00 -7.64 5.58
CA SER A 198 -15.77 -6.75 4.44
C SER A 198 -14.99 -5.48 4.81
N PHE A 199 -15.22 -4.94 6.01
CA PHE A 199 -14.57 -3.71 6.45
C PHE A 199 -13.06 -3.87 6.68
N ASP A 200 -12.64 -5.03 7.19
CA ASP A 200 -11.24 -5.32 7.57
C ASP A 200 -10.47 -6.09 6.48
N ASP A 201 -11.13 -6.47 5.39
CA ASP A 201 -10.50 -7.29 4.35
C ASP A 201 -9.44 -6.52 3.55
N PHE A 202 -8.20 -7.01 3.66
CA PHE A 202 -7.07 -6.58 2.84
C PHE A 202 -6.88 -7.47 1.61
N ILE A 203 -6.93 -8.80 1.76
CA ILE A 203 -6.44 -9.71 0.72
C ILE A 203 -7.36 -9.71 -0.50
N ILE A 204 -8.67 -9.89 -0.32
CA ILE A 204 -9.60 -9.84 -1.45
C ILE A 204 -9.56 -8.43 -2.07
N SER A 205 -9.51 -7.39 -1.24
CA SER A 205 -9.44 -6.01 -1.70
C SER A 205 -8.21 -5.73 -2.59
N TYR A 206 -7.02 -6.10 -2.14
CA TYR A 206 -5.75 -5.81 -2.83
C TYR A 206 -5.71 -6.44 -4.23
N PHE A 207 -6.21 -7.67 -4.39
CA PHE A 207 -6.21 -8.36 -5.69
C PHE A 207 -7.43 -8.07 -6.57
N ALA A 208 -8.59 -7.73 -5.98
CA ALA A 208 -9.81 -7.43 -6.73
C ALA A 208 -9.94 -5.97 -7.16
N THR A 209 -9.12 -5.07 -6.61
CA THR A 209 -9.10 -3.65 -6.96
C THR A 209 -8.15 -3.32 -8.12
N GLY A 210 -8.27 -2.09 -8.63
CA GLY A 210 -7.43 -1.49 -9.68
C GLY A 210 -7.92 -0.08 -10.01
N GLN A 211 -7.23 0.60 -10.95
CA GLN A 211 -7.59 1.96 -11.38
C GLN A 211 -7.65 2.96 -10.22
N GLY A 212 -6.69 2.89 -9.29
CA GLY A 212 -6.54 3.76 -8.12
C GLY A 212 -7.64 3.66 -7.06
N VAL A 213 -8.60 2.74 -7.19
CA VAL A 213 -9.54 2.46 -6.11
C VAL A 213 -8.80 1.76 -4.98
N LYS A 214 -8.62 2.44 -3.85
CA LYS A 214 -8.02 1.89 -2.63
C LYS A 214 -9.05 1.93 -1.52
N ASN A 215 -9.04 0.91 -0.66
CA ASN A 215 -9.72 0.97 0.62
C ASN A 215 -8.67 1.25 1.71
N LEU A 216 -9.10 1.59 2.92
CA LEU A 216 -8.23 1.87 4.06
C LEU A 216 -7.23 0.75 4.34
N SER A 217 -7.63 -0.53 4.23
CA SER A 217 -6.72 -1.65 4.50
C SER A 217 -5.54 -1.68 3.52
N ILE A 218 -5.80 -1.43 2.22
CA ILE A 218 -4.76 -1.30 1.21
C ILE A 218 -3.88 -0.08 1.47
N MET A 219 -4.49 1.04 1.85
CA MET A 219 -3.76 2.28 2.11
C MET A 219 -2.83 2.13 3.31
N VAL A 220 -3.32 1.61 4.44
CA VAL A 220 -2.50 1.35 5.64
C VAL A 220 -1.35 0.40 5.31
N TYR A 221 -1.58 -0.66 4.52
CA TYR A 221 -0.51 -1.56 4.09
C TYR A 221 0.53 -0.87 3.21
N THR A 222 0.10 -0.04 2.26
CA THR A 222 0.99 0.64 1.32
C THR A 222 1.85 1.68 2.03
N MET A 223 1.24 2.46 2.93
CA MET A 223 1.93 3.47 3.71
C MET A 223 2.84 2.83 4.77
N ALA A 224 2.47 1.67 5.35
CA ALA A 224 3.29 1.02 6.38
C ALA A 224 4.67 0.55 5.89
N LYS A 225 4.92 0.58 4.58
CA LYS A 225 6.23 0.27 3.98
C LYS A 225 7.25 1.40 4.13
N ARG A 226 6.80 2.64 4.35
CA ARG A 226 7.65 3.80 4.60
C ARG A 226 7.22 4.51 5.88
N VAL A 227 8.07 5.39 6.38
CA VAL A 227 7.82 6.11 7.64
C VAL A 227 6.82 7.25 7.39
N ASN A 228 5.53 6.93 7.48
CA ASN A 228 4.45 7.91 7.37
C ASN A 228 3.63 8.01 8.68
N PRO A 229 3.84 9.06 9.48
CA PRO A 229 3.13 9.25 10.75
C PRO A 229 1.61 9.38 10.61
N SER A 230 1.10 9.77 9.43
CA SER A 230 -0.34 9.91 9.17
C SER A 230 -1.08 8.57 9.27
N ILE A 231 -0.37 7.44 9.09
CA ILE A 231 -0.90 6.10 9.30
C ILE A 231 -1.43 5.92 10.72
N ASN A 232 -0.75 6.49 11.71
CA ASN A 232 -1.15 6.37 13.10
C ASN A 232 -2.52 7.03 13.35
N ALA A 233 -2.81 8.15 12.67
CA ALA A 233 -4.10 8.84 12.75
C ALA A 233 -5.22 7.99 12.13
N ILE A 234 -5.01 7.48 10.91
CA ILE A 234 -5.97 6.60 10.22
C ILE A 234 -6.23 5.32 11.04
N SER A 235 -5.18 4.65 11.50
CA SER A 235 -5.26 3.41 12.29
C SER A 235 -6.03 3.63 13.59
N THR A 236 -5.84 4.79 14.24
CA THR A 236 -6.58 5.18 15.44
C THR A 236 -8.09 5.28 15.16
N LEU A 237 -8.48 5.90 14.05
CA LEU A 237 -9.90 6.03 13.67
C LEU A 237 -10.53 4.67 13.34
N ILE A 238 -9.81 3.79 12.63
CA ILE A 238 -10.25 2.42 12.33
C ILE A 238 -10.53 1.65 13.62
N VAL A 239 -9.58 1.65 14.56
CA VAL A 239 -9.71 0.95 15.84
C VAL A 239 -10.88 1.49 16.66
N LEU A 240 -11.06 2.82 16.71
CA LEU A 240 -12.20 3.44 17.39
C LEU A 240 -13.53 3.04 16.75
N LEU A 241 -13.61 3.04 15.41
CA LEU A 241 -14.82 2.66 14.69
C LEU A 241 -15.19 1.19 14.93
N ILE A 242 -14.24 0.26 14.79
CA ILE A 242 -14.46 -1.18 15.05
C ILE A 242 -14.89 -1.39 16.51
N THR A 243 -14.24 -0.70 17.46
CA THR A 243 -14.58 -0.79 18.89
C THR A 243 -16.00 -0.31 19.15
N ILE A 244 -16.42 0.82 18.58
CA ILE A 244 -17.79 1.34 18.70
C ILE A 244 -18.79 0.33 18.14
N ILE A 245 -18.50 -0.28 16.98
CA ILE A 245 -19.37 -1.28 16.36
C ILE A 245 -19.48 -2.53 17.24
N LEU A 246 -18.37 -3.09 17.73
CA LEU A 246 -18.38 -4.24 18.64
C LEU A 246 -19.15 -3.97 19.94
N ILE A 247 -19.05 -2.75 20.47
CA ILE A 247 -19.84 -2.33 21.63
C ILE A 247 -21.34 -2.31 21.29
N LEU A 248 -21.73 -1.75 20.14
CA LEU A 248 -23.13 -1.74 19.69
C LEU A 248 -23.66 -3.17 19.48
N ILE A 249 -22.85 -4.07 18.89
CA ILE A 249 -23.20 -5.49 18.67
C ILE A 249 -23.50 -6.19 19.99
N ASN A 250 -22.72 -5.93 21.04
CA ASN A 250 -22.90 -6.59 22.33
C ASN A 250 -24.02 -5.96 23.17
N ILE A 251 -24.19 -4.64 23.13
CA ILE A 251 -25.14 -3.93 23.99
C ILE A 251 -26.58 -4.02 23.44
N VAL A 252 -26.80 -3.90 22.13
CA VAL A 252 -28.15 -3.85 21.55
C VAL A 252 -28.96 -5.15 21.81
N PRO A 253 -28.43 -6.36 21.62
CA PRO A 253 -29.13 -7.60 21.94
C PRO A 253 -29.34 -7.80 23.45
N ALA A 254 -28.37 -7.38 24.28
CA ALA A 254 -28.50 -7.44 25.74
C ALA A 254 -29.66 -6.56 26.24
N LEU A 255 -29.82 -5.36 25.68
CA LEU A 255 -30.93 -4.48 25.97
C LEU A 255 -32.29 -5.07 25.53
N ARG A 256 -32.34 -5.77 24.38
CA ARG A 256 -33.57 -6.44 23.91
C ARG A 256 -33.99 -7.61 24.80
N LYS A 257 -33.05 -8.47 25.20
CA LYS A 257 -33.32 -9.58 26.14
C LYS A 257 -33.86 -9.08 27.47
N ASN A 258 -33.35 -7.96 27.97
CA ASN A 258 -33.86 -7.33 29.19
C ASN A 258 -35.29 -6.80 29.06
N ILE A 259 -35.71 -6.38 27.85
CA ILE A 259 -37.08 -5.96 27.56
C ILE A 259 -38.02 -7.16 27.47
N GLU A 260 -37.60 -8.26 26.82
CA GLU A 260 -38.37 -9.51 26.77
C GLU A 260 -38.57 -10.11 28.16
N LYS A 261 -37.52 -10.11 28.99
CA LYS A 261 -37.59 -10.57 30.37
C LYS A 261 -38.60 -9.76 31.19
N LYS A 262 -38.65 -8.44 31.00
CA LYS A 262 -39.66 -7.56 31.64
C LYS A 262 -41.09 -7.80 31.14
N ARG A 263 -41.28 -8.21 29.88
CA ARG A 263 -42.60 -8.63 29.35
C ARG A 263 -43.07 -9.97 29.90
N LEU A 264 -42.14 -10.88 30.19
CA LEU A 264 -42.45 -12.15 30.85
C LEU A 264 -42.82 -11.95 32.33
N GLU A 265 -42.24 -10.95 32.98
CA GLU A 265 -42.52 -10.58 34.38
C GLU A 265 -43.80 -9.74 34.54
N ASP A 266 -44.18 -8.93 33.53
CA ASP A 266 -45.44 -8.16 33.49
C ASP A 266 -46.09 -8.28 32.10
N PRO A 267 -47.19 -9.07 31.97
CA PRO A 267 -47.91 -9.25 30.70
C PRO A 267 -48.52 -7.97 30.12
N ASN A 268 -48.75 -6.96 30.96
CA ASN A 268 -49.25 -5.64 30.56
C ASN A 268 -48.12 -4.62 30.34
N TYR A 269 -46.85 -5.06 30.36
CA TYR A 269 -45.71 -4.20 30.06
C TYR A 269 -45.76 -3.76 28.59
N ILE A 270 -46.28 -2.55 28.39
CA ILE A 270 -46.18 -1.82 27.14
C ILE A 270 -44.80 -1.12 27.17
N PRO A 271 -43.79 -1.59 26.42
CA PRO A 271 -42.55 -0.83 26.30
C PRO A 271 -42.91 0.54 25.75
N LYS A 272 -42.60 1.61 26.50
CA LYS A 272 -42.67 2.97 25.97
C LYS A 272 -41.90 2.96 24.65
N PRO A 273 -42.52 3.25 23.50
CA PRO A 273 -41.79 3.25 22.24
C PRO A 273 -40.72 4.33 22.37
N LYS A 274 -39.45 3.95 22.52
CA LYS A 274 -38.37 4.86 22.15
C LYS A 274 -38.49 5.00 20.65
N LYS A 275 -39.28 6.01 20.24
CA LYS A 275 -39.69 6.37 18.87
C LYS A 275 -38.52 6.48 17.89
N ASN A 276 -37.28 6.43 18.38
CA ASN A 276 -36.06 6.75 17.65
C ASN A 276 -35.06 5.57 17.55
N GLY A 277 -35.27 4.41 18.19
CA GLY A 277 -34.29 3.31 18.18
C GLY A 277 -34.08 2.65 16.80
N PRO A 278 -35.14 2.21 16.12
CA PRO A 278 -35.05 1.73 14.73
C PRO A 278 -34.72 2.88 13.77
N LYS A 279 -35.20 4.10 14.07
CA LYS A 279 -34.93 5.30 13.26
C LYS A 279 -33.49 5.77 13.33
N PHE A 280 -32.76 5.45 14.40
CA PHE A 280 -31.33 5.75 14.55
C PHE A 280 -30.48 4.80 13.72
N LEU A 281 -30.82 3.50 13.70
CA LEU A 281 -30.15 2.51 12.84
C LEU A 281 -30.45 2.76 11.35
N ILE A 282 -31.71 3.04 11.02
CA ILE A 282 -32.14 3.44 9.67
C ILE A 282 -31.54 4.80 9.31
N GLY A 283 -31.43 5.72 10.28
CA GLY A 283 -30.79 7.03 10.12
C GLY A 283 -29.29 6.91 9.84
N LEU A 284 -28.58 5.99 10.50
CA LEU A 284 -27.18 5.66 10.18
C LEU A 284 -27.06 5.09 8.77
N ILE A 285 -27.89 4.12 8.39
CA ILE A 285 -27.89 3.55 7.04
C ILE A 285 -28.21 4.62 5.98
N ILE A 286 -29.16 5.53 6.25
CA ILE A 286 -29.53 6.64 5.35
C ILE A 286 -28.42 7.69 5.30
N VAL A 287 -27.77 8.02 6.42
CA VAL A 287 -26.63 8.96 6.45
C VAL A 287 -25.44 8.36 5.72
N SER A 288 -25.20 7.06 5.83
CA SER A 288 -24.14 6.38 5.09
C SER A 288 -24.46 6.21 3.60
N LEU A 289 -25.72 5.95 3.24
CA LEU A 289 -26.17 5.98 1.83
C LEU A 289 -26.19 7.40 1.26
N ALA A 290 -26.48 8.40 2.08
CA ALA A 290 -26.38 9.81 1.70
C ALA A 290 -24.92 10.25 1.58
N ALA A 291 -24.00 9.74 2.41
CA ALA A 291 -22.57 9.95 2.24
C ALA A 291 -22.08 9.30 0.93
N ALA A 292 -22.54 8.10 0.60
CA ALA A 292 -22.28 7.44 -0.69
C ALA A 292 -22.82 8.27 -1.89
N GLY A 293 -24.00 8.85 -1.74
CA GLY A 293 -24.62 9.71 -2.76
C GLY A 293 -24.03 11.12 -2.85
N ILE A 294 -23.52 11.69 -1.75
CA ILE A 294 -22.90 13.02 -1.72
C ILE A 294 -21.48 12.96 -2.28
N TYR A 295 -20.76 11.86 -2.05
CA TYR A 295 -19.42 11.68 -2.61
C TYR A 295 -19.45 11.39 -4.11
N SER A 296 -20.40 10.55 -4.57
CA SER A 296 -20.58 10.24 -5.99
C SER A 296 -21.14 11.40 -6.83
N ILE A 297 -21.52 12.53 -6.20
CA ILE A 297 -22.19 13.68 -6.87
C ILE A 297 -21.64 15.02 -6.36
N ARG A 298 -20.33 15.11 -6.12
CA ARG A 298 -19.66 16.42 -6.25
C ARG A 298 -18.96 16.45 -7.60
N PRO A 299 -19.65 16.82 -8.69
CA PRO A 299 -18.90 17.38 -9.81
C PRO A 299 -18.23 18.64 -9.24
N LYS A 300 -16.90 18.65 -9.15
CA LYS A 300 -16.15 19.91 -9.10
C LYS A 300 -16.60 20.64 -10.37
N GLN A 301 -17.57 21.55 -10.24
CA GLN A 301 -18.05 22.35 -11.35
C GLN A 301 -17.00 23.45 -11.57
N SER A 302 -15.82 22.99 -12.01
CA SER A 302 -14.69 23.82 -12.38
C SER A 302 -14.88 24.24 -13.83
N SER A 303 -14.62 25.51 -14.13
CA SER A 303 -14.50 26.01 -15.50
C SER A 303 -13.08 25.86 -16.04
N ALA A 304 -12.21 25.17 -15.30
CA ALA A 304 -10.83 24.92 -15.70
C ALA A 304 -10.76 23.97 -16.91
N GLN A 305 -9.63 24.03 -17.61
CA GLN A 305 -9.44 23.42 -18.93
C GLN A 305 -9.69 21.91 -18.96
N PHE A 306 -9.40 21.19 -17.87
CA PHE A 306 -9.51 19.74 -17.79
C PHE A 306 -10.59 19.27 -16.82
N ALA A 307 -11.54 20.14 -16.49
CA ALA A 307 -12.64 19.81 -15.59
C ALA A 307 -13.43 18.57 -16.04
N GLY A 308 -13.53 17.58 -15.14
CA GLY A 308 -14.22 16.31 -15.39
C GLY A 308 -13.40 15.27 -16.16
N GLN A 309 -12.12 15.54 -16.44
CA GLN A 309 -11.15 14.51 -16.83
C GLN A 309 -10.49 13.92 -15.58
N THR A 310 -10.00 12.69 -15.72
CA THR A 310 -9.29 11.98 -14.65
C THR A 310 -7.93 11.55 -15.15
N LEU A 311 -6.85 11.97 -14.50
CA LEU A 311 -5.49 11.55 -14.79
C LEU A 311 -5.13 10.29 -14.01
N HIS A 312 -4.77 9.21 -14.70
CA HIS A 312 -4.33 7.97 -14.05
C HIS A 312 -2.80 7.90 -13.97
N LEU A 313 -2.27 7.94 -12.75
CA LEU A 313 -0.84 7.86 -12.46
C LEU A 313 -0.42 6.46 -12.00
N TYR A 314 0.78 6.01 -12.39
CA TYR A 314 1.39 4.78 -11.86
C TYR A 314 2.86 4.98 -11.49
N LEU A 315 3.17 4.96 -10.20
CA LEU A 315 4.48 5.34 -9.66
C LEU A 315 4.87 4.48 -8.43
N PRO A 316 6.12 4.55 -7.93
CA PRO A 316 6.48 3.93 -6.66
C PRO A 316 5.59 4.39 -5.49
N GLY A 317 5.54 3.60 -4.42
CA GLY A 317 4.82 3.96 -3.19
C GLY A 317 5.46 5.15 -2.47
N GLU A 318 4.63 6.11 -2.02
CA GLU A 318 5.05 7.33 -1.30
C GLU A 318 6.12 8.16 -2.03
N TYR A 319 5.86 8.42 -3.32
CA TYR A 319 6.81 9.13 -4.20
C TYR A 319 6.26 10.45 -4.74
N ILE A 320 5.08 10.86 -4.29
CA ILE A 320 4.45 12.13 -4.64
C ILE A 320 3.75 12.73 -3.42
N SER A 321 3.78 14.07 -3.26
CA SER A 321 3.13 14.75 -2.14
C SER A 321 1.65 15.00 -2.39
N ASP A 322 0.82 14.80 -1.36
CA ASP A 322 -0.63 15.04 -1.42
C ASP A 322 -0.96 16.50 -1.75
N GLU A 323 -0.12 17.44 -1.28
CA GLU A 323 -0.29 18.88 -1.53
C GLU A 323 -0.02 19.25 -2.99
N MET A 324 1.02 18.65 -3.59
CA MET A 324 1.29 18.80 -5.02
C MET A 324 0.12 18.30 -5.88
N ILE A 325 -0.48 17.17 -5.52
CA ILE A 325 -1.67 16.66 -6.21
C ILE A 325 -2.85 17.61 -6.04
N ALA A 326 -3.13 18.07 -4.82
CA ALA A 326 -4.23 18.99 -4.55
C ALA A 326 -4.10 20.29 -5.36
N ASN A 327 -2.88 20.85 -5.45
CA ASN A 327 -2.58 22.04 -6.23
C ASN A 327 -2.80 21.81 -7.74
N PHE A 328 -2.38 20.64 -8.26
CA PHE A 328 -2.62 20.28 -9.66
C PHE A 328 -4.11 20.14 -9.98
N GLU A 329 -4.88 19.47 -9.12
CA GLU A 329 -6.32 19.32 -9.28
C GLU A 329 -7.05 20.68 -9.20
N GLU A 330 -6.61 21.57 -8.32
CA GLU A 330 -7.16 22.93 -8.21
C GLU A 330 -6.87 23.75 -9.49
N MET A 331 -5.65 23.68 -9.99
CA MET A 331 -5.20 24.39 -11.19
C MET A 331 -5.93 23.92 -12.46
N THR A 332 -6.03 22.60 -12.66
CA THR A 332 -6.53 22.01 -13.91
C THR A 332 -8.02 21.70 -13.88
N GLY A 333 -8.59 21.54 -12.68
CA GLY A 333 -9.94 21.03 -12.45
C GLY A 333 -10.10 19.54 -12.71
N ALA A 334 -9.04 18.83 -13.11
CA ALA A 334 -9.06 17.38 -13.27
C ALA A 334 -8.96 16.70 -11.90
N ASP A 335 -9.40 15.44 -11.86
CA ASP A 335 -9.15 14.56 -10.71
C ASP A 335 -7.91 13.70 -10.99
N VAL A 336 -7.10 13.39 -9.99
CA VAL A 336 -5.92 12.53 -10.12
C VAL A 336 -6.15 11.22 -9.39
N VAL A 337 -5.83 10.12 -10.06
CA VAL A 337 -6.01 8.76 -9.53
C VAL A 337 -4.66 8.05 -9.56
N ILE A 338 -4.11 7.75 -8.38
CA ILE A 338 -2.78 7.17 -8.23
C ILE A 338 -2.88 5.66 -7.97
N ASP A 339 -2.24 4.86 -8.81
CA ASP A 339 -1.84 3.49 -8.49
C ASP A 339 -0.36 3.46 -8.09
N ASN A 340 0.01 2.59 -7.14
CA ASN A 340 1.39 2.40 -6.72
C ASN A 340 1.94 1.02 -7.10
N PHE A 341 3.26 0.94 -7.29
CA PHE A 341 4.00 -0.32 -7.39
C PHE A 341 5.15 -0.39 -6.40
N ASP A 342 5.48 -1.62 -5.99
CA ASP A 342 6.58 -1.90 -5.05
C ASP A 342 7.90 -2.16 -5.77
N SER A 343 7.83 -2.54 -7.05
CA SER A 343 8.99 -2.77 -7.90
C SER A 343 8.65 -2.45 -9.35
N ASN A 344 9.66 -2.02 -10.10
CA ASN A 344 9.59 -1.85 -11.54
C ASN A 344 9.15 -3.16 -12.24
N GLU A 345 9.53 -4.33 -11.72
CA GLU A 345 9.08 -5.63 -12.20
C GLU A 345 7.56 -5.81 -12.10
N GLN A 346 6.97 -5.45 -10.97
CA GLN A 346 5.53 -5.45 -10.78
C GLN A 346 4.87 -4.45 -11.73
N ALA A 347 5.47 -3.26 -11.88
CA ALA A 347 4.99 -2.23 -12.80
C ALA A 347 4.91 -2.74 -14.24
N TYR A 348 5.99 -3.37 -14.71
CA TYR A 348 6.06 -3.97 -16.04
C TYR A 348 4.94 -4.97 -16.30
N ILE A 349 4.60 -5.83 -15.32
CA ILE A 349 3.54 -6.84 -15.49
C ILE A 349 2.19 -6.17 -15.77
N LYS A 350 1.83 -5.13 -15.01
CA LYS A 350 0.56 -4.41 -15.22
C LYS A 350 0.53 -3.71 -16.58
N ILE A 351 1.60 -3.00 -16.93
CA ILE A 351 1.73 -2.30 -18.22
C ILE A 351 1.64 -3.30 -19.39
N ALA A 352 2.39 -4.40 -19.31
CA ALA A 352 2.39 -5.44 -20.35
C ALA A 352 1.04 -6.17 -20.49
N ASN A 353 0.23 -6.22 -19.42
CA ASN A 353 -1.13 -6.75 -19.45
C ASN A 353 -2.16 -5.78 -20.04
N GLY A 354 -1.74 -4.56 -20.40
CA GLY A 354 -2.60 -3.56 -21.04
C GLY A 354 -3.46 -2.75 -20.07
N GLU A 355 -3.09 -2.70 -18.78
CA GLU A 355 -3.69 -1.74 -17.86
C GLU A 355 -3.39 -0.31 -18.33
N SER A 356 -4.40 0.55 -18.28
CA SER A 356 -4.33 1.90 -18.86
C SER A 356 -3.91 2.90 -17.79
N TYR A 357 -2.81 3.61 -18.07
CA TYR A 357 -2.30 4.71 -17.27
C TYR A 357 -1.95 5.88 -18.20
N ASP A 358 -2.11 7.10 -17.71
CA ASP A 358 -1.84 8.32 -18.47
C ASP A 358 -0.39 8.79 -18.28
N VAL A 359 0.16 8.67 -17.07
CA VAL A 359 1.59 8.89 -16.78
C VAL A 359 2.09 7.77 -15.88
N ILE A 360 3.30 7.29 -16.17
CA ILE A 360 4.01 6.32 -15.34
C ILE A 360 5.38 6.88 -14.95
N ILE A 361 5.90 6.49 -13.78
CA ILE A 361 7.20 6.96 -13.28
C ILE A 361 8.12 5.76 -12.94
N PRO A 362 8.59 5.01 -13.94
CA PRO A 362 9.56 3.93 -13.74
C PRO A 362 11.01 4.43 -13.68
N SER A 363 11.93 3.56 -13.27
CA SER A 363 13.37 3.82 -13.28
C SER A 363 14.00 3.66 -14.66
N ASP A 364 15.13 4.32 -14.88
CA ASP A 364 15.96 4.32 -16.10
C ASP A 364 15.96 3.00 -16.92
N TYR A 365 16.39 1.88 -16.35
CA TYR A 365 16.46 0.60 -17.04
C TYR A 365 15.07 0.07 -17.43
N MET A 366 14.05 0.40 -16.64
CA MET A 366 12.67 0.01 -16.94
C MET A 366 12.10 0.88 -18.05
N ILE A 367 12.44 2.17 -18.10
CA ILE A 367 12.15 3.04 -19.25
C ILE A 367 12.74 2.41 -20.52
N GLU A 368 14.03 2.06 -20.50
CA GLU A 368 14.71 1.43 -21.65
C GLU A 368 13.97 0.16 -22.10
N ARG A 369 13.60 -0.70 -21.14
CA ARG A 369 12.85 -1.93 -21.42
C ARG A 369 11.49 -1.63 -22.06
N LEU A 370 10.77 -0.63 -21.56
CA LEU A 370 9.45 -0.25 -22.08
C LEU A 370 9.56 0.35 -23.50
N ILE A 371 10.64 1.08 -23.79
CA ILE A 371 10.99 1.53 -25.16
C ILE A 371 11.25 0.30 -26.05
N GLN A 372 12.11 -0.63 -25.64
CA GLN A 372 12.42 -1.86 -26.39
C GLN A 372 11.18 -2.74 -26.65
N LYS A 373 10.19 -2.70 -25.77
CA LYS A 373 8.91 -3.43 -25.90
C LYS A 373 7.80 -2.64 -26.57
N ASP A 374 8.09 -1.42 -27.02
CA ASP A 374 7.15 -0.57 -27.75
C ASP A 374 5.88 -0.23 -26.93
N TYR A 375 6.02 -0.04 -25.62
CA TYR A 375 4.92 0.29 -24.71
C TYR A 375 4.76 1.79 -24.42
N LEU A 376 5.77 2.61 -24.74
CA LEU A 376 5.72 4.08 -24.57
C LEU A 376 5.44 4.77 -25.89
N GLN A 377 4.76 5.93 -25.83
CA GLN A 377 4.69 6.85 -26.96
C GLN A 377 5.85 7.84 -26.91
N LYS A 378 6.26 8.34 -28.08
CA LYS A 378 7.21 9.46 -28.14
C LYS A 378 6.56 10.73 -27.61
N LEU A 379 7.29 11.47 -26.79
CA LEU A 379 6.91 12.80 -26.33
C LEU A 379 7.07 13.81 -27.48
N ASP A 380 6.18 14.79 -27.52
CA ASP A 380 6.26 15.93 -28.43
C ASP A 380 7.25 16.95 -27.83
N PRO A 381 8.44 17.16 -28.45
CA PRO A 381 9.46 18.05 -27.91
C PRO A 381 8.92 19.46 -27.65
N ALA A 382 8.06 19.97 -28.54
CA ALA A 382 7.48 21.31 -28.40
C ALA A 382 6.65 21.50 -27.13
N ARG A 383 6.21 20.41 -26.49
CA ARG A 383 5.42 20.42 -25.26
C ARG A 383 6.25 20.21 -23.99
N VAL A 384 7.45 19.64 -24.09
CA VAL A 384 8.29 19.29 -22.93
C VAL A 384 9.63 20.01 -22.89
N ASP A 385 10.06 20.68 -23.96
CA ASP A 385 11.33 21.40 -24.03
C ASP A 385 11.47 22.45 -22.90
N ALA A 386 10.38 23.15 -22.57
CA ALA A 386 10.39 24.14 -21.48
C ALA A 386 10.68 23.48 -20.13
N ALA A 387 10.07 22.32 -19.86
CA ALA A 387 10.32 21.55 -18.65
C ALA A 387 11.76 21.04 -18.61
N LEU A 388 12.26 20.44 -19.70
CA LEU A 388 13.61 19.87 -19.77
C LEU A 388 14.72 20.90 -19.52
N VAL A 389 14.52 22.17 -19.89
CA VAL A 389 15.50 23.25 -19.67
C VAL A 389 15.65 23.63 -18.20
N GLU A 390 14.64 23.39 -17.37
CA GLU A 390 14.69 23.66 -15.92
C GLU A 390 15.35 22.53 -15.11
N LEU A 391 15.57 21.37 -15.74
CA LEU A 391 16.14 20.20 -15.09
C LEU A 391 17.67 20.23 -15.09
N ASP A 392 18.26 19.51 -14.13
CA ASP A 392 19.71 19.33 -14.03
C ASP A 392 20.23 18.61 -15.28
N GLU A 393 21.28 19.15 -15.90
CA GLU A 393 21.90 18.62 -17.13
C GLU A 393 22.39 17.17 -16.98
N ASN A 394 22.66 16.72 -15.75
CA ASN A 394 23.09 15.36 -15.44
C ASN A 394 21.93 14.35 -15.42
N THR A 395 20.69 14.81 -15.54
CA THR A 395 19.49 13.95 -15.57
C THR A 395 18.92 13.76 -16.98
N VAL A 396 19.37 14.58 -17.94
CA VAL A 396 18.91 14.58 -19.33
C VAL A 396 19.95 13.97 -20.28
N GLY A 397 19.51 13.40 -21.39
CA GLY A 397 20.39 12.82 -22.41
C GLY A 397 21.14 11.56 -21.97
N LEU A 398 20.63 10.84 -20.98
CA LEU A 398 21.25 9.64 -20.43
C LEU A 398 21.09 8.43 -21.37
N SER A 399 21.91 7.38 -21.17
CA SER A 399 22.04 6.26 -22.11
C SER A 399 20.73 5.52 -22.43
N TYR A 400 19.79 5.50 -21.48
CA TYR A 400 18.49 4.82 -21.65
C TYR A 400 17.51 5.59 -22.55
N ASP A 401 17.64 6.92 -22.65
CA ASP A 401 16.84 7.80 -23.50
C ASP A 401 17.68 9.02 -23.95
N PRO A 402 18.63 8.84 -24.88
CA PRO A 402 19.67 9.84 -25.17
C PRO A 402 19.16 11.17 -25.75
N LEU A 403 17.91 11.20 -26.20
CA LEU A 403 17.27 12.37 -26.78
C LEU A 403 16.05 12.83 -25.96
N ASN A 404 15.81 12.23 -24.79
CA ASN A 404 14.61 12.43 -23.98
C ASN A 404 13.32 12.32 -24.80
N GLU A 405 13.28 11.40 -25.78
CA GLU A 405 12.13 11.22 -26.67
C GLU A 405 10.96 10.52 -25.98
N TYR A 406 11.19 9.92 -24.81
CA TYR A 406 10.20 9.08 -24.12
C TYR A 406 10.00 9.44 -22.65
N SER A 407 10.94 10.17 -22.05
CA SER A 407 10.97 10.42 -20.60
C SER A 407 11.40 11.83 -20.22
N VAL A 408 10.75 12.36 -19.18
CA VAL A 408 11.14 13.60 -18.48
C VAL A 408 11.58 13.25 -17.06
N PRO A 409 12.81 13.58 -16.63
CA PRO A 409 13.31 13.27 -15.29
C PRO A 409 12.41 13.79 -14.16
N TYR A 410 12.26 12.98 -13.10
CA TYR A 410 11.42 13.27 -11.93
C TYR A 410 12.27 13.47 -10.68
N PHE A 411 12.88 12.38 -10.21
CA PHE A 411 13.82 12.33 -9.12
C PHE A 411 15.06 11.57 -9.58
N TRP A 412 16.18 11.88 -8.95
CA TRP A 412 17.43 11.21 -9.25
C TRP A 412 18.27 11.05 -7.99
N GLY A 413 19.29 10.22 -8.08
CA GLY A 413 20.14 9.95 -6.95
C GLY A 413 21.33 9.09 -7.27
N THR A 414 22.05 8.73 -6.21
CA THR A 414 23.19 7.82 -6.25
C THR A 414 22.95 6.61 -5.36
N VAL A 415 23.71 5.56 -5.61
CA VAL A 415 23.95 4.50 -4.63
C VAL A 415 25.31 4.73 -3.99
N GLY A 416 25.42 4.50 -2.69
CA GLY A 416 26.66 4.80 -1.97
C GLY A 416 26.80 4.02 -0.68
N ILE A 417 27.83 4.39 0.08
CA ILE A 417 28.17 3.77 1.36
C ILE A 417 27.69 4.70 2.47
N VAL A 418 26.67 4.29 3.21
CA VAL A 418 26.34 4.91 4.49
C VAL A 418 27.24 4.31 5.57
N TYR A 419 27.80 5.15 6.43
CA TYR A 419 28.75 4.71 7.44
C TYR A 419 28.66 5.49 8.74
N ASP A 420 29.07 4.85 9.83
CA ASP A 420 29.24 5.46 11.13
C ASP A 420 30.61 6.16 11.21
N LYS A 421 30.61 7.50 11.33
CA LYS A 421 31.84 8.33 11.39
C LYS A 421 32.74 8.01 12.58
N GLU A 422 32.25 7.36 13.63
CA GLU A 422 33.05 6.94 14.79
C GLU A 422 33.73 5.58 14.57
N GLN A 423 33.20 4.74 13.69
CA GLN A 423 33.71 3.39 13.43
C GLN A 423 34.50 3.29 12.12
N VAL A 424 34.14 4.08 11.12
CA VAL A 424 34.76 4.09 9.79
C VAL A 424 35.42 5.43 9.55
N SER A 425 36.72 5.41 9.24
CA SER A 425 37.46 6.62 8.91
C SER A 425 37.28 6.98 7.44
N LEU A 426 37.23 8.27 7.13
CA LEU A 426 37.17 8.74 5.75
C LEU A 426 38.41 8.30 4.95
N GLU A 427 39.58 8.19 5.60
CA GLU A 427 40.82 7.71 4.96
C GLU A 427 40.71 6.25 4.49
N ASP A 428 40.03 5.38 5.25
CA ASP A 428 39.78 4.00 4.84
C ASP A 428 38.82 3.95 3.63
N LEU A 429 37.76 4.76 3.64
CA LEU A 429 36.82 4.88 2.52
C LEU A 429 37.49 5.41 1.25
N GLU A 430 38.34 6.43 1.36
CA GLU A 430 39.09 6.99 0.25
C GLU A 430 40.13 6.01 -0.33
N ARG A 431 40.74 5.19 0.53
CA ARG A 431 41.73 4.18 0.12
C ARG A 431 41.08 2.99 -0.57
N GLU A 432 39.96 2.50 -0.05
CA GLU A 432 39.40 1.19 -0.42
C GLU A 432 38.16 1.29 -1.29
N GLY A 433 37.38 2.38 -1.23
CA GLY A 433 36.15 2.50 -2.00
C GLY A 433 35.19 1.35 -1.70
N TRP A 434 34.79 0.60 -2.74
CA TRP A 434 33.93 -0.58 -2.61
C TRP A 434 34.65 -1.79 -1.98
N ASP A 435 35.98 -1.82 -1.96
CA ASP A 435 36.75 -2.90 -1.31
C ASP A 435 36.67 -2.84 0.22
N ILE A 436 36.13 -1.76 0.80
CA ILE A 436 35.93 -1.65 2.26
C ILE A 436 35.01 -2.74 2.82
N PHE A 437 34.09 -3.26 1.99
CA PHE A 437 33.23 -4.38 2.37
C PHE A 437 34.01 -5.69 2.55
N ALA A 438 35.24 -5.77 2.04
CA ALA A 438 36.14 -6.91 2.19
C ALA A 438 37.24 -6.67 3.26
N ASP A 439 37.32 -5.49 3.90
CA ASP A 439 38.31 -5.22 4.95
C ASP A 439 37.97 -5.97 6.24
N PRO A 440 38.81 -6.94 6.69
CA PRO A 440 38.59 -7.72 7.90
C PRO A 440 38.36 -6.89 9.18
N LYS A 441 38.76 -5.61 9.20
CA LYS A 441 38.46 -4.66 10.27
C LYS A 441 36.95 -4.56 10.56
N TYR A 442 36.11 -4.69 9.54
CA TYR A 442 34.66 -4.54 9.62
C TYR A 442 33.88 -5.86 9.66
N ARG A 443 34.57 -6.99 9.85
CA ARG A 443 33.95 -8.32 9.90
C ARG A 443 32.83 -8.39 10.97
N GLY A 444 31.64 -8.84 10.57
CA GLY A 444 30.43 -8.91 11.39
C GLY A 444 29.71 -7.57 11.55
N ASN A 445 30.25 -6.50 10.98
CA ASN A 445 29.81 -5.13 11.22
C ASN A 445 29.38 -4.38 9.94
N ILE A 446 28.94 -5.12 8.92
CA ILE A 446 28.51 -4.59 7.63
C ILE A 446 27.10 -5.08 7.25
N TYR A 447 26.36 -4.26 6.51
CA TYR A 447 25.13 -4.64 5.82
C TYR A 447 25.36 -4.76 4.31
N LEU A 448 24.79 -5.80 3.70
CA LEU A 448 24.61 -5.89 2.25
C LEU A 448 23.13 -5.69 1.94
N TYR A 449 22.83 -4.78 1.02
CA TYR A 449 21.47 -4.55 0.54
C TYR A 449 21.01 -5.71 -0.36
N ASP A 450 19.85 -6.32 -0.11
CA ASP A 450 19.31 -7.47 -0.86
C ASP A 450 18.75 -7.04 -2.21
N SER A 451 19.64 -6.60 -3.09
CA SER A 451 19.37 -6.25 -4.49
C SER A 451 20.47 -6.83 -5.36
N GLU A 452 20.09 -7.72 -6.28
CA GLU A 452 21.05 -8.37 -7.16
C GLU A 452 21.81 -7.37 -8.03
N ARG A 453 21.16 -6.27 -8.44
CA ARG A 453 21.80 -5.26 -9.28
C ARG A 453 22.80 -4.42 -8.50
N ASP A 454 22.42 -3.98 -7.31
CA ASP A 454 23.25 -3.05 -6.53
C ASP A 454 24.49 -3.75 -5.96
N GLN A 455 24.36 -5.02 -5.57
CA GLN A 455 25.51 -5.80 -5.10
C GLN A 455 26.46 -6.20 -6.23
N PHE A 456 25.93 -6.52 -7.41
CA PHE A 456 26.80 -6.74 -8.57
C PHE A 456 27.42 -5.44 -9.06
N MET A 457 26.72 -4.31 -8.95
CA MET A 457 27.28 -2.99 -9.26
C MET A 457 28.50 -2.71 -8.37
N SER A 458 28.36 -2.81 -7.04
CA SER A 458 29.49 -2.54 -6.14
C SER A 458 30.67 -3.49 -6.39
N ALA A 459 30.42 -4.78 -6.64
CA ALA A 459 31.45 -5.76 -6.96
C ALA A 459 32.14 -5.49 -8.32
N LEU A 460 31.37 -5.19 -9.36
CA LEU A 460 31.92 -4.87 -10.69
C LEU A 460 32.75 -3.59 -10.65
N LYS A 461 32.29 -2.56 -9.94
CA LYS A 461 33.04 -1.31 -9.75
C LYS A 461 34.31 -1.54 -8.93
N ALA A 462 34.27 -2.35 -7.88
CA ALA A 462 35.47 -2.74 -7.12
C ALA A 462 36.52 -3.39 -8.04
N LEU A 463 36.08 -4.27 -8.95
CA LEU A 463 36.93 -4.95 -9.93
C LEU A 463 37.34 -4.06 -11.13
N GLY A 464 36.86 -2.81 -11.20
CA GLY A 464 37.16 -1.88 -12.28
C GLY A 464 36.41 -2.14 -13.59
N TYR A 465 35.32 -2.90 -13.54
CA TYR A 465 34.44 -3.18 -14.67
C TYR A 465 33.24 -2.23 -14.71
N SER A 466 32.63 -2.11 -15.90
CA SER A 466 31.33 -1.47 -16.03
C SER A 466 30.26 -2.29 -15.31
N MET A 467 29.36 -1.61 -14.60
CA MET A 467 28.21 -2.28 -13.96
C MET A 467 27.20 -2.83 -14.98
N ASN A 468 27.32 -2.42 -16.25
CA ASN A 468 26.48 -2.85 -17.37
C ASN A 468 27.15 -3.91 -18.25
N THR A 469 28.23 -4.55 -17.78
CA THR A 469 28.95 -5.54 -18.58
C THR A 469 28.06 -6.72 -19.03
N ALA A 470 28.28 -7.16 -20.27
CA ALA A 470 27.67 -8.37 -20.82
C ALA A 470 28.66 -9.54 -20.89
N ASP A 471 29.90 -9.37 -20.39
CA ASP A 471 30.91 -10.42 -20.39
C ASP A 471 30.66 -11.41 -19.23
N PRO A 472 30.34 -12.69 -19.53
CA PRO A 472 30.10 -13.69 -18.49
C PRO A 472 31.30 -13.91 -17.57
N ALA A 473 32.53 -13.71 -18.05
CA ALA A 473 33.73 -13.89 -17.22
C ALA A 473 33.84 -12.80 -16.15
N GLN A 474 33.52 -11.55 -16.49
CA GLN A 474 33.49 -10.44 -15.53
C GLN A 474 32.37 -10.62 -14.49
N LEU A 475 31.21 -11.13 -14.93
CA LEU A 475 30.09 -11.45 -14.03
C LEU A 475 30.43 -12.61 -13.09
N GLU A 476 31.16 -13.62 -13.57
CA GLU A 476 31.64 -14.72 -12.73
C GLU A 476 32.70 -14.25 -11.72
N GLU A 477 33.57 -13.33 -12.09
CA GLU A 477 34.54 -12.72 -11.18
C GLU A 477 33.86 -11.90 -10.07
N ALA A 478 32.87 -11.07 -10.42
CA ALA A 478 32.05 -10.34 -9.46
C ALA A 478 31.26 -11.28 -8.53
N TYR A 479 30.73 -12.38 -9.07
CA TYR A 479 30.10 -13.43 -8.27
C TYR A 479 31.07 -14.02 -7.24
N ASN A 480 32.28 -14.40 -7.66
CA ASN A 480 33.29 -14.96 -6.76
C ASN A 480 33.76 -13.94 -5.70
N TYR A 481 33.86 -12.67 -6.07
CA TYR A 481 34.15 -11.57 -5.14
C TYR A 481 33.07 -11.47 -4.05
N LEU A 482 31.79 -11.48 -4.42
CA LEU A 482 30.68 -11.46 -3.47
C LEU A 482 30.61 -12.72 -2.61
N VAL A 483 30.88 -13.90 -3.18
CA VAL A 483 30.99 -15.17 -2.42
C VAL A 483 32.07 -15.04 -1.35
N ASN A 484 33.25 -14.52 -1.70
CA ASN A 484 34.31 -14.30 -0.74
C ASN A 484 33.88 -13.35 0.39
N ILE A 485 33.22 -12.23 0.08
CA ILE A 485 32.68 -11.32 1.11
C ILE A 485 31.75 -12.06 2.06
N VAL A 486 30.73 -12.77 1.56
CA VAL A 486 29.75 -13.41 2.44
C VAL A 486 30.33 -14.57 3.25
N GLU A 487 31.38 -15.23 2.76
CA GLU A 487 32.07 -16.31 3.46
C GLU A 487 33.06 -15.79 4.53
N THR A 488 33.72 -14.65 4.30
CA THR A 488 34.76 -14.15 5.20
C THR A 488 34.28 -13.06 6.17
N MET A 489 33.30 -12.25 5.76
CA MET A 489 32.95 -11.00 6.44
C MET A 489 31.75 -11.08 7.38
N ASP A 490 31.00 -12.20 7.39
CA ASP A 490 29.76 -12.37 8.18
C ASP A 490 28.77 -11.17 8.05
N PRO A 491 28.39 -10.79 6.82
CA PRO A 491 27.46 -9.68 6.60
C PRO A 491 26.02 -10.04 7.00
N GLU A 492 25.24 -9.02 7.33
CA GLU A 492 23.78 -9.12 7.38
C GLU A 492 23.19 -8.64 6.05
N ILE A 493 22.47 -9.53 5.36
CA ILE A 493 21.77 -9.21 4.11
C ILE A 493 20.37 -8.73 4.46
N VAL A 494 20.05 -7.48 4.11
CA VAL A 494 18.84 -6.76 4.53
C VAL A 494 18.26 -5.95 3.38
N THR A 495 17.00 -5.57 3.47
CA THR A 495 16.34 -4.62 2.55
C THR A 495 16.24 -3.27 3.24
N ASP A 496 15.03 -2.69 3.32
CA ASP A 496 14.78 -1.37 3.90
C ASP A 496 15.06 -1.32 5.41
N GLU A 497 15.23 -2.47 6.08
CA GLU A 497 15.63 -2.50 7.49
C GLU A 497 17.00 -1.82 7.72
N ILE A 498 17.83 -1.71 6.69
CA ILE A 498 19.11 -1.00 6.76
C ILE A 498 18.94 0.46 7.18
N ILE A 499 17.85 1.11 6.76
CA ILE A 499 17.58 2.53 6.98
C ILE A 499 17.54 2.80 8.49
N ASP A 500 16.60 2.16 9.19
CA ASP A 500 16.46 2.29 10.63
C ASP A 500 17.68 1.76 11.39
N ASN A 501 18.28 0.66 10.91
CA ASN A 501 19.42 0.07 11.58
C ASN A 501 20.66 0.98 11.55
N MET A 502 20.91 1.66 10.44
CA MET A 502 22.00 2.62 10.30
C MET A 502 21.70 3.92 11.04
N ALA A 503 20.46 4.42 11.01
CA ALA A 503 20.06 5.56 11.85
C ALA A 503 20.32 5.30 13.35
N ASN A 504 20.19 4.05 13.80
CA ASN A 504 20.52 3.61 15.17
C ASN A 504 21.98 3.17 15.37
N ALA A 505 22.88 3.44 14.42
CA ALA A 505 24.31 3.09 14.46
C ALA A 505 24.59 1.60 14.81
N ARG A 506 23.76 0.68 14.31
CA ARG A 506 23.89 -0.76 14.66
C ARG A 506 25.08 -1.44 14.01
N LYS A 507 25.49 -0.97 12.84
CA LYS A 507 26.62 -1.49 12.07
C LYS A 507 27.52 -0.36 11.61
N ALA A 508 28.75 -0.68 11.24
CA ALA A 508 29.73 0.31 10.82
C ALA A 508 29.41 0.91 9.44
N LEU A 509 28.98 0.09 8.48
CA LEU A 509 28.66 0.58 7.13
C LEU A 509 27.70 -0.34 6.37
N GLY A 510 27.11 0.21 5.31
CA GLY A 510 26.26 -0.52 4.39
C GLY A 510 26.04 0.23 3.07
N LEU A 511 25.59 -0.50 2.05
CA LEU A 511 25.20 0.09 0.76
C LEU A 511 23.76 0.60 0.85
N ILE A 512 23.51 1.83 0.42
CA ILE A 512 22.17 2.43 0.43
C ILE A 512 21.98 3.48 -0.68
N TYR A 513 20.72 3.77 -1.02
CA TYR A 513 20.32 4.86 -1.90
C TYR A 513 20.51 6.22 -1.22
N SER A 514 20.84 7.25 -2.00
CA SER A 514 21.13 8.60 -1.50
C SER A 514 19.96 9.25 -0.75
N GLY A 515 18.72 9.09 -1.23
CA GLY A 515 17.53 9.60 -0.53
C GLY A 515 17.34 8.97 0.84
N ASP A 516 17.58 7.66 0.96
CA ASP A 516 17.48 6.97 2.25
C ASP A 516 18.66 7.32 3.17
N ALA A 517 19.87 7.51 2.63
CA ALA A 517 21.01 8.03 3.38
C ALA A 517 20.73 9.44 3.93
N THR A 518 20.04 10.29 3.16
CA THR A 518 19.62 11.62 3.59
C THR A 518 18.74 11.55 4.82
N TYR A 519 17.76 10.63 4.82
CA TYR A 519 16.94 10.37 6.00
C TYR A 519 17.77 9.88 7.19
N VAL A 520 18.65 8.90 6.97
CA VAL A 520 19.53 8.35 8.02
C VAL A 520 20.40 9.43 8.67
N ILE A 521 21.00 10.31 7.88
CA ILE A 521 21.84 11.41 8.36
C ILE A 521 20.99 12.46 9.09
N SER A 522 19.77 12.74 8.62
CA SER A 522 18.86 13.68 9.28
C SER A 522 18.39 13.19 10.67
N GLU A 523 18.26 11.87 10.86
CA GLU A 523 17.91 11.27 12.16
C GLU A 523 19.14 11.09 13.07
N ASN A 524 20.34 10.93 12.48
CA ASN A 524 21.58 10.73 13.23
C ASN A 524 22.79 11.38 12.54
N GLU A 525 23.21 12.54 13.03
CA GLU A 525 24.37 13.33 12.53
C GLU A 525 25.72 12.57 12.57
N GLN A 526 25.81 11.49 13.36
CA GLN A 526 26.96 10.58 13.41
C GLN A 526 27.15 9.80 12.10
N MET A 527 26.08 9.64 11.31
CA MET A 527 26.14 8.95 10.04
C MET A 527 26.73 9.85 8.95
N GLY A 528 27.46 9.24 8.02
CA GLY A 528 27.98 9.86 6.81
C GLY A 528 27.61 9.06 5.58
N TYR A 529 27.77 9.68 4.41
CA TYR A 529 27.55 9.06 3.12
C TYR A 529 28.77 9.26 2.23
N TYR A 530 29.22 8.20 1.57
CA TYR A 530 30.42 8.22 0.75
C TYR A 530 30.17 7.60 -0.62
N LEU A 531 30.70 8.25 -1.65
CA LEU A 531 30.64 7.79 -3.04
C LEU A 531 32.04 7.36 -3.52
N PRO A 532 32.30 6.07 -3.75
CA PRO A 532 33.60 5.58 -4.19
C PRO A 532 34.07 6.16 -5.53
N THR A 533 35.36 6.45 -5.66
CA THR A 533 35.96 6.98 -6.90
C THR A 533 36.05 5.97 -8.04
N GLN A 534 35.95 4.67 -7.72
CA GLN A 534 35.81 3.55 -8.66
C GLN A 534 34.54 3.66 -9.54
N GLY A 535 33.61 4.54 -9.17
CA GLY A 535 32.34 4.74 -9.83
C GLY A 535 31.18 4.16 -9.03
N THR A 536 29.99 4.66 -9.30
CA THR A 536 28.75 4.18 -8.70
C THR A 536 27.59 4.19 -9.71
N ASN A 537 26.40 3.80 -9.25
CA ASN A 537 25.16 4.02 -9.97
C ASN A 537 24.63 5.43 -9.72
N ILE A 538 24.36 6.14 -10.82
CA ILE A 538 23.42 7.26 -10.89
C ILE A 538 22.11 6.68 -11.41
N TRP A 539 21.01 6.89 -10.68
CA TRP A 539 19.71 6.45 -11.12
C TRP A 539 18.81 7.66 -11.36
N VAL A 540 17.93 7.54 -12.35
CA VAL A 540 16.92 8.54 -12.64
C VAL A 540 15.58 7.82 -12.80
N ASP A 541 14.58 8.29 -12.07
CA ASP A 541 13.19 7.94 -12.32
C ASP A 541 12.59 9.00 -13.25
N GLY A 542 11.87 8.56 -14.27
CA GLY A 542 11.40 9.43 -15.35
C GLY A 542 9.91 9.29 -15.63
N MET A 543 9.23 10.42 -15.78
CA MET A 543 7.83 10.47 -16.20
C MET A 543 7.72 10.09 -17.68
N CYS A 544 6.91 9.07 -17.97
CA CYS A 544 6.66 8.56 -19.32
C CYS A 544 5.16 8.49 -19.61
N ILE A 545 4.78 8.59 -20.88
CA ILE A 545 3.39 8.38 -21.32
C ILE A 545 3.26 7.00 -21.98
N PRO A 546 2.44 6.07 -21.45
CA PRO A 546 2.15 4.79 -22.10
C PRO A 546 1.37 4.96 -23.40
N LYS A 547 1.53 4.05 -24.36
CA LYS A 547 0.80 4.09 -25.64
C LYS A 547 -0.72 3.99 -25.51
N ASN A 548 -1.21 3.37 -24.45
CA ASN A 548 -2.64 3.21 -24.19
C ASN A 548 -3.23 4.31 -23.30
N ALA A 549 -2.47 5.38 -23.01
CA ALA A 549 -2.96 6.55 -22.28
C ALA A 549 -4.26 7.10 -22.88
N GLN A 550 -5.21 7.44 -22.02
CA GLN A 550 -6.54 7.93 -22.42
C GLN A 550 -6.57 9.46 -22.45
N ASN A 551 -5.81 10.12 -21.57
CA ASN A 551 -5.82 11.57 -21.37
C ASN A 551 -4.43 12.16 -21.66
N VAL A 552 -3.94 12.01 -22.89
CA VAL A 552 -2.59 12.43 -23.28
C VAL A 552 -2.34 13.93 -23.06
N ASP A 553 -3.32 14.80 -23.35
CA ASP A 553 -3.14 16.24 -23.13
C ASP A 553 -2.97 16.61 -21.66
N LEU A 554 -3.74 15.97 -20.79
CA LEU A 554 -3.64 16.13 -19.34
C LEU A 554 -2.33 15.54 -18.79
N ALA A 555 -1.85 14.45 -19.39
CA ALA A 555 -0.54 13.87 -19.06
C ALA A 555 0.61 14.85 -19.31
N TYR A 556 0.60 15.60 -20.43
CA TYR A 556 1.60 16.65 -20.67
C TYR A 556 1.51 17.80 -19.67
N GLU A 557 0.30 18.24 -19.31
CA GLU A 557 0.14 19.27 -18.28
C GLU A 557 0.69 18.81 -16.93
N PHE A 558 0.43 17.55 -16.57
CA PHE A 558 0.99 16.97 -15.35
C PHE A 558 2.52 16.91 -15.39
N ILE A 559 3.11 16.43 -16.48
CA ILE A 559 4.57 16.36 -16.64
C ILE A 559 5.20 17.74 -16.50
N ASN A 560 4.65 18.75 -17.17
CA ASN A 560 5.18 20.12 -17.13
C ASN A 560 5.01 20.76 -15.74
N TYR A 561 3.83 20.62 -15.13
CA TYR A 561 3.59 21.08 -13.76
C TYR A 561 4.59 20.45 -12.79
N THR A 562 4.78 19.13 -12.93
CA THR A 562 5.60 18.33 -12.04
C THR A 562 7.09 18.58 -12.20
N ALA A 563 7.56 18.93 -13.40
CA ALA A 563 8.95 19.33 -13.63
C ALA A 563 9.27 20.72 -13.09
N GLY A 564 8.25 21.55 -12.85
CA GLY A 564 8.41 22.93 -12.40
C GLY A 564 8.90 23.06 -10.95
N TYR A 565 9.51 24.21 -10.68
CA TYR A 565 10.11 24.55 -9.39
C TYR A 565 9.20 24.30 -8.17
N GLU A 566 8.02 24.92 -8.12
CA GLU A 566 7.13 24.86 -6.95
C GLU A 566 6.68 23.42 -6.63
N ALA A 567 6.38 22.63 -7.67
CA ALA A 567 5.96 21.24 -7.50
C ALA A 567 7.11 20.37 -6.99
N GLN A 568 8.31 20.53 -7.56
CA GLN A 568 9.50 19.78 -7.14
C GLN A 568 9.96 20.14 -5.73
N MET A 569 9.84 21.40 -5.31
CA MET A 569 10.09 21.81 -3.92
C MET A 569 9.17 21.07 -2.95
N LEU A 570 7.84 21.21 -3.13
CA LEU A 570 6.85 20.55 -2.28
C LEU A 570 7.03 19.03 -2.24
N ASN A 571 7.40 18.46 -3.39
CA ASN A 571 7.56 17.03 -3.51
C ASN A 571 8.83 16.53 -2.84
N ALA A 572 9.96 17.21 -3.05
CA ALA A 572 11.24 16.86 -2.44
C ALA A 572 11.22 17.03 -0.91
N GLU A 573 10.61 18.08 -0.36
CA GLU A 573 10.44 18.26 1.10
C GLU A 573 9.58 17.14 1.74
N PHE A 574 8.61 16.63 0.98
CA PHE A 574 7.76 15.53 1.43
C PHE A 574 8.48 14.18 1.34
N VAL A 575 9.05 13.87 0.18
CA VAL A 575 9.59 12.55 -0.19
C VAL A 575 11.04 12.36 0.28
N GLY A 576 11.84 13.42 0.32
CA GLY A 576 13.24 13.42 0.78
C GLY A 576 14.29 13.04 -0.27
N TYR A 577 13.90 12.97 -1.54
CA TYR A 577 14.78 12.66 -2.65
C TYR A 577 15.14 13.90 -3.45
N THR A 578 16.26 13.83 -4.18
CA THR A 578 16.79 14.96 -4.94
C THR A 578 15.91 15.25 -6.15
N PRO A 579 15.25 16.43 -6.21
CA PRO A 579 14.44 16.80 -7.36
C PRO A 579 15.32 16.94 -8.60
N ALA A 580 14.79 16.56 -9.77
CA ALA A 580 15.50 16.80 -11.03
C ALA A 580 15.54 18.28 -11.43
N ASN A 581 14.65 19.12 -10.86
CA ASN A 581 14.66 20.57 -11.11
C ASN A 581 15.86 21.23 -10.40
N LEU A 582 16.69 21.90 -11.20
CA LEU A 582 17.98 22.42 -10.74
C LEU A 582 17.83 23.54 -9.70
N GLU A 583 16.85 24.41 -9.87
CA GLU A 583 16.61 25.52 -8.93
C GLU A 583 16.12 24.97 -7.58
N ALA A 584 15.15 24.06 -7.60
CA ALA A 584 14.61 23.42 -6.39
C ALA A 584 15.70 22.68 -5.60
N GLN A 585 16.52 21.89 -6.29
CA GLN A 585 17.63 21.15 -5.69
C GLN A 585 18.62 22.09 -4.99
N ASN A 586 19.00 23.19 -5.66
CA ASN A 586 19.97 24.14 -5.12
C ASN A 586 19.43 24.88 -3.90
N GLU A 587 18.15 25.27 -3.90
CA GLU A 587 17.53 25.94 -2.76
C GLU A 587 17.45 25.02 -1.54
N LEU A 588 17.04 23.76 -1.73
CA LEU A 588 16.94 22.77 -0.67
C LEU A 588 18.28 22.46 0.01
N ALA A 589 19.39 22.52 -0.73
CA ALA A 589 20.73 22.30 -0.21
C ALA A 589 21.44 23.58 0.29
N ALA A 590 20.92 24.76 -0.04
CA ALA A 590 21.53 26.04 0.32
C ALA A 590 21.50 26.28 1.84
N GLU A 591 22.28 27.26 2.31
CA GLU A 591 22.28 27.65 3.73
C GLU A 591 20.87 28.09 4.17
N GLY A 592 20.29 27.34 5.11
CA GLY A 592 18.91 27.54 5.59
C GLY A 592 17.84 26.69 4.90
N GLY A 593 18.20 25.91 3.87
CA GLY A 593 17.34 24.88 3.28
C GLY A 593 17.27 23.60 4.11
N ASP A 594 16.24 22.80 3.88
CA ASP A 594 15.91 21.60 4.68
C ASP A 594 17.01 20.52 4.65
N TYR A 595 17.83 20.49 3.60
CA TYR A 595 18.89 19.49 3.40
C TYR A 595 20.29 20.10 3.44
N HIS A 596 20.43 21.30 4.03
CA HIS A 596 21.72 21.96 4.17
C HIS A 596 22.74 21.10 4.93
N GLY A 597 23.90 20.86 4.31
CA GLY A 597 25.00 20.10 4.92
C GLY A 597 24.81 18.58 4.94
N ILE A 598 23.81 18.05 4.22
CA ILE A 598 23.61 16.61 4.05
C ILE A 598 24.25 16.18 2.72
N ASP A 599 25.44 15.58 2.80
CA ASP A 599 26.28 15.22 1.64
C ASP A 599 25.63 14.21 0.69
N SER A 600 24.65 13.43 1.14
CA SER A 600 23.90 12.49 0.30
C SER A 600 22.79 13.15 -0.53
N PHE A 601 22.41 14.40 -0.25
CA PHE A 601 21.23 14.99 -0.87
C PHE A 601 21.47 15.43 -2.31
N ILE A 602 22.62 16.01 -2.65
CA ILE A 602 22.96 16.34 -4.04
C ILE A 602 23.85 15.25 -4.62
N PRO A 603 23.41 14.51 -5.64
CA PRO A 603 24.26 13.55 -6.34
C PRO A 603 25.48 14.24 -6.96
N ARG A 604 26.63 13.57 -6.92
CA ARG A 604 27.83 14.11 -7.58
C ARG A 604 27.68 14.05 -9.10
N SER A 605 28.26 15.03 -9.78
CA SER A 605 28.28 15.13 -11.25
C SER A 605 29.70 15.16 -11.80
N GLY A 606 29.85 14.86 -13.10
CA GLY A 606 31.13 14.95 -13.80
C GLY A 606 32.15 13.83 -13.53
N PHE A 607 31.73 12.70 -12.96
CA PHE A 607 32.59 11.53 -12.74
C PHE A 607 32.43 10.50 -13.87
N GLU A 608 33.46 10.32 -14.71
CA GLU A 608 33.41 9.43 -15.89
C GLU A 608 33.09 7.96 -15.57
N MET A 609 33.41 7.51 -14.35
CA MET A 609 33.18 6.13 -13.93
C MET A 609 31.77 5.90 -13.37
N ASP A 610 30.96 6.94 -13.21
CA ASP A 610 29.57 6.80 -12.78
C ASP A 610 28.68 6.39 -13.97
N GLU A 611 27.76 5.47 -13.73
CA GLU A 611 26.93 4.89 -14.79
C GLU A 611 25.45 4.83 -14.37
N THR A 612 24.55 4.81 -15.36
CA THR A 612 23.13 4.47 -15.19
C THR A 612 22.89 3.01 -15.60
N PHE A 613 21.87 2.35 -15.04
CA PHE A 613 21.61 0.95 -15.39
C PHE A 613 21.01 0.83 -16.78
N ASN A 614 21.55 -0.11 -17.57
CA ASN A 614 20.97 -0.53 -18.84
C ASN A 614 20.25 -1.87 -18.66
N TYR A 615 19.18 -2.08 -19.44
CA TYR A 615 18.42 -3.31 -19.44
C TYR A 615 18.95 -4.33 -20.46
N ASN A 616 19.48 -5.43 -19.94
CA ASN A 616 19.80 -6.62 -20.73
C ASN A 616 19.17 -7.89 -20.11
N PRO A 617 18.29 -8.61 -20.83
CA PRO A 617 17.55 -9.74 -20.28
C PRO A 617 18.43 -10.95 -19.95
N ASP A 618 19.51 -11.17 -20.70
CA ASP A 618 20.38 -12.33 -20.54
C ASP A 618 21.28 -12.17 -19.32
N THR A 619 21.91 -11.00 -19.17
CA THR A 619 22.75 -10.69 -17.99
C THR A 619 21.92 -10.63 -16.73
N ARG A 620 20.71 -10.02 -16.77
CA ARG A 620 19.79 -9.98 -15.63
C ARG A 620 19.48 -11.37 -15.08
N LYS A 621 19.19 -12.34 -15.96
CA LYS A 621 18.88 -13.71 -15.55
C LYS A 621 20.09 -14.38 -14.89
N LEU A 622 21.29 -14.15 -15.43
CA LEU A 622 22.52 -14.69 -14.89
C LEU A 622 22.86 -14.09 -13.52
N VAL A 623 22.80 -12.76 -13.40
CA VAL A 623 23.02 -12.03 -12.14
C VAL A 623 22.04 -12.48 -11.05
N ALA A 624 20.76 -12.68 -11.39
CA ALA A 624 19.77 -13.19 -10.44
C ALA A 624 20.06 -14.63 -9.95
N ASP A 625 20.56 -15.51 -10.83
CA ASP A 625 21.00 -16.86 -10.46
C ASP A 625 22.22 -16.80 -9.53
N TYR A 626 23.22 -16.00 -9.88
CA TYR A 626 24.41 -15.81 -9.07
C TYR A 626 24.11 -15.20 -7.71
N TRP A 627 23.27 -14.17 -7.64
CA TRP A 627 22.86 -13.58 -6.37
C TRP A 627 22.16 -14.59 -5.46
N SER A 628 21.26 -15.41 -6.00
CA SER A 628 20.65 -16.51 -5.23
C SER A 628 21.70 -17.47 -4.67
N ARG A 629 22.74 -17.79 -5.45
CA ARG A 629 23.85 -18.63 -5.00
C ARG A 629 24.74 -17.95 -3.95
N VAL A 630 24.99 -16.64 -4.04
CA VAL A 630 25.69 -15.85 -3.01
C VAL A 630 24.93 -15.95 -1.69
N LYS A 631 23.59 -15.77 -1.70
CA LYS A 631 22.77 -15.89 -0.49
C LYS A 631 22.81 -17.30 0.12
N VAL A 632 22.88 -18.34 -0.71
CA VAL A 632 23.09 -19.72 -0.24
C VAL A 632 24.47 -19.88 0.42
N ALA A 633 25.54 -19.32 -0.17
CA ALA A 633 26.88 -19.34 0.42
C ALA A 633 26.90 -18.62 1.78
N ALA A 634 26.29 -17.43 1.87
CA ALA A 634 26.14 -16.67 3.12
C ALA A 634 25.44 -17.49 4.22
N SER A 635 24.40 -18.25 3.87
CA SER A 635 23.70 -19.11 4.83
C SER A 635 24.52 -20.31 5.29
N ASN A 636 25.46 -20.80 4.49
CA ASN A 636 26.31 -21.95 4.81
C ASN A 636 27.58 -21.57 5.58
N ALA A 637 27.97 -20.30 5.53
CA ALA A 637 29.15 -19.78 6.23
C ALA A 637 28.92 -19.56 7.75
N LYS A 638 27.66 -19.57 8.20
CA LYS A 638 27.24 -19.32 9.60
C LYS A 638 27.37 -20.53 10.53
#